data_AF-A0A9P7UDA1-F1
#
_entry.id   AF-A0A9P7UDA1-F1
#
_cell.length_a   1.000
_cell.length_b   1.000
_cell.length_c   1.000
_cell.angle_alpha   90.00
_cell.angle_beta   90.00
_cell.angle_gamma   90.00
#
_symmetry.space_group_name_H-M   'P 1'
#
loop_
_entity.id
_entity.type
_entity.pdbx_description
1 polymer ?
#
loop_
_entity_poly.entity_id
_entity_poly.type
_entity_poly.pdbx_seq_one_letter_code
_entity_poly.pdbx_strand_id
1 'polypeptide(L)'
;MSDTRPRFVKVLGVWICNQEEVERSIRPPPHDCPNCQTGHYTESQQHTYSHSYHHSISDTSAINIASTYVKELQERRKHITNCLSSHADLLMSRWRKRSQEERRELLHKAVPELEEWQWIYSRYGYSVESFRYGERTVQRRRQLLVPWLNVEVLKTSPAVLFALLHYRTLYPPEDFATLDCRQMELSWVHGYFDVEFSAKCVVMSGPRYGEIVDWDAQQAHSGYTLGYPRARLVLEAQAVLMDVLSRITNEILEGADTASASARTNKWRDLTSIGFRHPRETELWSPYTNPAFSRPPKLDMGYILSMAQTRKEEAIDHLIDLQCDPGYLRRQIKGYFKTMLSRAADTEEAAMMVAFHIYMDTHPGQPIPPKYDLALGALELLLANQVTERTTQIDHAMLFAMIDDHLAKNNRKETARIDESLLREMADISALHESLISLRLNRPLNTYRELKDVRRTEKRGLWKYLKNKPKEKPKEHSWQELKKLGKPLVDGFYKGKAPSGVKNKAWLQQSQTLRGFVEGFFKELENLFRKELEGNDLEAETIEEFLGEVLVQNKPEYLEAIAREEEEIMAKITKAEKPAPDTFLDRSRATEGFIRADLVETSHREKVKTRPDNSSSSSQSVDDPESPDIATLSIEPVTRLRVSPRTLGVVHLMYPDAQTKPRNITWDDFVYTLCDAGFVASNNGGSAVRFERGSGGDGGGKGAIIFHKPHPVLKIDPVMLHGMGRRLTKWFGWTRDSFAA
;
A
#
# COMPACT_ATOMS: atom_id res chain seq x y z
N MET A 1 44.22 -15.21 25.04
CA MET A 1 43.41 -14.99 23.82
C MET A 1 44.17 -14.01 22.95
N SER A 2 44.23 -14.21 21.63
CA SER A 2 44.86 -13.23 20.72
C SER A 2 43.95 -12.02 20.60
N ASP A 3 44.46 -10.80 20.80
CA ASP A 3 43.65 -9.58 20.70
C ASP A 3 43.37 -9.16 19.25
N THR A 4 43.97 -9.81 18.26
CA THR A 4 43.89 -9.43 16.84
C THR A 4 43.26 -10.53 15.98
N ARG A 5 42.64 -10.12 14.86
CA ARG A 5 42.06 -11.00 13.84
C ARG A 5 43.05 -12.10 13.42
N PRO A 6 42.59 -13.35 13.21
CA PRO A 6 43.42 -14.43 12.69
C PRO A 6 44.06 -14.10 11.35
N ARG A 7 45.22 -14.68 11.06
CA ARG A 7 45.85 -14.50 9.74
C ARG A 7 45.16 -15.41 8.73
N PHE A 8 44.27 -14.84 7.94
CA PHE A 8 43.69 -15.53 6.80
C PHE A 8 44.58 -15.39 5.57
N VAL A 9 44.83 -16.50 4.89
CA VAL A 9 45.56 -16.57 3.62
C VAL A 9 44.60 -17.02 2.54
N LYS A 10 44.62 -16.33 1.40
CA LYS A 10 43.77 -16.69 0.26
C LYS A 10 44.45 -17.76 -0.59
N VAL A 11 43.85 -18.95 -0.65
CA VAL A 11 44.33 -20.10 -1.44
C VAL A 11 43.21 -20.55 -2.38
N LEU A 12 43.46 -20.55 -3.69
CA LEU A 12 42.47 -20.93 -4.73
C LEU A 12 41.12 -20.21 -4.61
N GLY A 13 41.13 -18.95 -4.17
CA GLY A 13 39.92 -18.14 -4.00
C GLY A 13 39.20 -18.30 -2.65
N VAL A 14 39.65 -19.23 -1.80
CA VAL A 14 39.09 -19.48 -0.46
C VAL A 14 40.03 -18.89 0.59
N TRP A 15 39.45 -18.26 1.62
CA TRP A 15 40.20 -17.78 2.77
C TRP A 15 40.40 -18.92 3.76
N ILE A 16 41.65 -19.31 3.98
CA ILE A 16 42.05 -20.37 4.91
C ILE A 16 42.79 -19.71 6.08
N CYS A 17 42.55 -20.17 7.29
CA CYS A 17 43.26 -19.71 8.47
C CYS A 17 43.70 -20.91 9.32
N ASN A 18 44.74 -20.72 10.14
CA ASN A 18 45.09 -21.66 11.18
C ASN A 18 43.93 -21.76 12.18
N GLN A 19 43.41 -22.96 12.36
CA GLN A 19 42.28 -23.25 13.24
C GLN A 19 42.53 -22.77 14.69
N GLU A 20 43.75 -22.93 15.23
CA GLU A 20 44.08 -22.46 16.58
C GLU A 20 44.07 -20.92 16.68
N GLU A 21 44.47 -20.21 15.63
CA GLU A 21 44.42 -18.74 15.62
C GLU A 21 42.97 -18.26 15.61
N VAL A 22 42.12 -18.91 14.81
CA VAL A 22 40.67 -18.65 14.77
C VAL A 22 40.07 -18.85 16.15
N GLU A 23 40.26 -20.00 16.77
CA GLU A 23 39.72 -20.33 18.09
C GLU A 23 40.15 -19.33 19.17
N ARG A 24 41.42 -18.86 19.15
CA ARG A 24 41.91 -17.84 20.10
C ARG A 24 41.33 -16.44 19.88
N SER A 25 40.80 -16.17 18.68
CA SER A 25 40.22 -14.87 18.30
C SER A 25 38.72 -14.75 18.57
N ILE A 26 38.03 -15.87 18.78
CA ILE A 26 36.59 -15.91 19.03
C ILE A 26 36.25 -15.10 20.28
N ARG A 27 35.18 -14.31 20.18
CA ARG A 27 34.60 -13.49 21.24
C ARG A 27 33.09 -13.72 21.26
N PRO A 28 32.60 -14.71 22.04
CA PRO A 28 31.20 -15.07 22.02
C PRO A 28 30.33 -13.91 22.53
N PRO A 29 29.06 -13.81 22.06
CA PRO A 29 28.13 -12.84 22.61
C PRO A 29 27.89 -13.11 24.11
N PRO A 30 27.56 -12.08 24.91
CA PRO A 30 27.29 -12.25 26.35
C PRO A 30 26.15 -13.22 26.68
N HIS A 31 25.22 -13.41 25.75
CA HIS A 31 24.08 -14.31 25.89
C HIS A 31 23.64 -14.84 24.52
N ASP A 32 23.40 -16.14 24.43
CA ASP A 32 23.03 -16.82 23.19
C ASP A 32 21.51 -16.79 22.98
N CYS A 33 21.00 -15.65 22.48
CA CYS A 33 19.59 -15.52 22.08
C CYS A 33 19.42 -14.57 20.88
N PRO A 34 18.29 -14.66 20.15
CA PRO A 34 18.06 -13.83 18.95
C PRO A 34 18.22 -12.32 19.19
N ASN A 35 17.87 -11.81 20.38
CA ASN A 35 17.97 -10.39 20.69
C ASN A 35 19.43 -9.96 20.92
N CYS A 36 20.23 -10.75 21.64
CA CYS A 36 21.62 -10.41 21.94
C CYS A 36 22.57 -10.65 20.74
N GLN A 37 22.25 -11.63 19.89
CA GLN A 37 22.93 -11.86 18.61
C GLN A 37 22.70 -10.72 17.59
N THR A 38 21.81 -9.76 17.88
CA THR A 38 21.71 -8.56 17.04
C THR A 38 22.95 -7.69 17.16
N GLY A 39 23.58 -7.58 18.34
CA GLY A 39 24.68 -6.65 18.61
C GLY A 39 26.09 -7.20 18.40
N HIS A 40 26.22 -8.52 18.23
CA HIS A 40 27.48 -9.25 18.14
C HIS A 40 27.34 -10.38 17.11
N TYR A 41 28.43 -10.73 16.43
CA TYR A 41 28.47 -11.96 15.64
C TYR A 41 28.37 -13.20 16.52
N THR A 42 27.66 -14.22 16.06
CA THR A 42 27.59 -15.51 16.75
C THR A 42 28.96 -16.20 16.76
N GLU A 43 29.18 -17.10 17.70
CA GLU A 43 30.42 -17.89 17.75
C GLU A 43 30.66 -18.64 16.44
N SER A 44 29.62 -19.28 15.90
CA SER A 44 29.70 -20.00 14.61
C SER A 44 30.10 -19.08 13.45
N GLN A 45 29.56 -17.86 13.39
CA GLN A 45 29.91 -16.91 12.32
C GLN A 45 31.39 -16.51 12.35
N GLN A 46 31.96 -16.32 13.55
CA GLN A 46 33.33 -15.81 13.74
C GLN A 46 34.43 -16.73 13.19
N HIS A 47 34.11 -17.98 12.83
CA HIS A 47 35.03 -18.87 12.12
C HIS A 47 35.32 -18.42 10.67
N THR A 48 34.52 -17.50 10.13
CA THR A 48 34.70 -16.94 8.80
C THR A 48 35.42 -15.59 8.86
N TYR A 49 36.25 -15.29 7.86
CA TYR A 49 36.94 -13.99 7.77
C TYR A 49 35.97 -12.83 7.96
N SER A 50 34.86 -12.86 7.21
CA SER A 50 33.92 -11.75 7.09
C SER A 50 33.25 -11.36 8.41
N HIS A 51 33.14 -12.30 9.34
CA HIS A 51 32.55 -12.08 10.66
C HIS A 51 33.57 -12.15 11.80
N SER A 52 34.87 -12.23 11.50
CA SER A 52 35.91 -12.15 12.51
C SER A 52 36.13 -10.69 12.92
N TYR A 53 36.17 -10.39 14.22
CA TYR A 53 36.48 -9.05 14.70
C TYR A 53 37.92 -8.67 14.32
N HIS A 54 38.15 -7.41 13.98
CA HIS A 54 39.46 -6.92 13.57
C HIS A 54 40.48 -7.02 14.72
N HIS A 55 40.08 -6.56 15.91
CA HIS A 55 40.81 -6.73 17.17
C HIS A 55 39.89 -6.35 18.33
N SER A 56 40.30 -6.66 19.56
CA SER A 56 39.67 -6.16 20.79
C SER A 56 40.21 -4.78 21.14
N ILE A 57 39.36 -3.89 21.65
CA ILE A 57 39.75 -2.55 22.09
C ILE A 57 39.48 -2.34 23.58
N SER A 58 40.20 -1.39 24.19
CA SER A 58 39.99 -1.01 25.59
C SER A 58 38.69 -0.20 25.78
N ASP A 59 38.18 -0.20 27.01
CA ASP A 59 37.00 0.60 27.39
C ASP A 59 37.20 2.10 27.09
N THR A 60 38.40 2.64 27.36
CA THR A 60 38.74 4.04 27.04
C THR A 60 38.67 4.32 25.54
N SER A 61 39.19 3.41 24.71
CA SER A 61 39.09 3.55 23.25
C SER A 61 37.63 3.48 22.78
N ALA A 62 36.84 2.56 23.34
CA ALA A 62 35.41 2.45 23.04
C ALA A 62 34.64 3.72 23.40
N ILE A 63 34.90 4.30 24.58
CA ILE A 63 34.31 5.57 25.05
C ILE A 63 34.70 6.71 24.11
N ASN A 64 35.98 6.83 23.76
CA ASN A 64 36.46 7.90 22.91
C ASN A 64 35.85 7.84 21.50
N ILE A 65 35.78 6.65 20.90
CA ILE A 65 35.19 6.45 19.57
C ILE A 65 33.70 6.81 19.58
N ALA A 66 32.93 6.24 20.50
CA ALA A 66 31.49 6.51 20.59
C ALA A 66 31.19 8.00 20.85
N SER A 67 31.92 8.61 21.80
CA SER A 67 31.75 10.04 22.13
C SER A 67 32.11 10.96 20.97
N THR A 68 33.14 10.60 20.17
CA THR A 68 33.53 11.36 18.98
C THR A 68 32.42 11.37 17.95
N TYR A 69 31.85 10.20 17.61
CA TYR A 69 30.74 10.14 16.65
C TYR A 69 29.51 10.90 17.13
N VAL A 70 29.13 10.77 18.41
CA VAL A 70 27.99 11.51 18.98
C VAL A 70 28.23 13.01 18.91
N LYS A 71 29.44 13.47 19.23
CA LYS A 71 29.81 14.88 19.15
C LYS A 71 29.73 15.41 17.72
N GLU A 72 30.35 14.73 16.75
CA GLU A 72 30.34 15.14 15.34
C GLU A 72 28.91 15.18 14.78
N LEU A 73 28.11 14.15 15.06
CA LEU A 73 26.69 14.05 14.73
C LEU A 73 25.90 15.27 15.24
N GLN A 74 26.04 15.61 16.53
CA GLN A 74 25.31 16.72 17.13
C GLN A 74 25.77 18.09 16.61
N GLU A 75 27.08 18.28 16.41
CA GLU A 75 27.63 19.52 15.84
C GLU A 75 27.09 19.77 14.42
N ARG A 76 27.13 18.74 13.55
CA ARG A 76 26.61 18.82 12.18
C ARG A 76 25.10 19.00 12.16
N ARG A 77 24.35 18.28 13.00
CA ARG A 77 22.89 18.45 13.15
C ARG A 77 22.52 19.87 13.57
N LYS A 78 23.24 20.45 14.55
CA LYS A 78 23.04 21.84 14.99
C LYS A 78 23.33 22.83 13.88
N HIS A 79 24.41 22.62 13.11
CA HIS A 79 24.74 23.45 11.95
C HIS A 79 23.60 23.47 10.92
N ILE A 80 23.11 22.29 10.50
CA ILE A 80 22.00 22.20 9.54
C ILE A 80 20.73 22.87 10.11
N THR A 81 20.42 22.64 11.39
CA THR A 81 19.26 23.27 12.06
C THR A 81 19.33 24.80 11.98
N ASN A 82 20.51 25.38 12.26
CA ASN A 82 20.73 26.82 12.15
C ASN A 82 20.57 27.32 10.69
N CYS A 83 21.11 26.59 9.72
CA CYS A 83 20.92 26.90 8.29
C CYS A 83 19.43 26.89 7.90
N LEU A 84 18.67 25.88 8.30
CA LEU A 84 17.23 25.79 7.99
C LEU A 84 16.43 26.90 8.67
N SER A 85 16.76 27.28 9.90
CA SER A 85 16.06 28.35 10.61
C SER A 85 16.17 29.73 9.92
N SER A 86 17.24 29.95 9.15
CA SER A 86 17.58 31.24 8.55
C SER A 86 17.45 31.27 7.02
N HIS A 87 17.62 30.13 6.34
CA HIS A 87 17.76 30.06 4.88
C HIS A 87 16.93 28.93 4.22
N ALA A 88 15.99 28.28 4.92
CA ALA A 88 15.23 27.17 4.35
C ALA A 88 14.48 27.51 3.04
N ASP A 89 13.81 28.66 2.97
CA ASP A 89 13.08 29.07 1.76
C ASP A 89 14.04 29.34 0.58
N LEU A 90 15.25 29.85 0.85
CA LEU A 90 16.30 30.04 -0.15
C LEU A 90 16.86 28.71 -0.64
N LEU A 91 17.17 27.79 0.29
CA LEU A 91 17.61 26.43 0.00
C LEU A 91 16.59 25.71 -0.90
N MET A 92 15.31 25.76 -0.53
CA MET A 92 14.22 25.18 -1.33
C MET A 92 14.17 25.78 -2.73
N SER A 93 14.24 27.11 -2.84
CA SER A 93 14.20 27.81 -4.13
C SER A 93 15.37 27.40 -5.02
N ARG A 94 16.60 27.40 -4.49
CA ARG A 94 17.81 27.02 -5.25
C ARG A 94 17.76 25.56 -5.67
N TRP A 95 17.35 24.65 -4.80
CA TRP A 95 17.27 23.22 -5.11
C TRP A 95 16.17 22.88 -6.13
N ARG A 96 14.97 23.47 -5.98
CA ARG A 96 13.85 23.24 -6.91
C ARG A 96 14.13 23.75 -8.32
N LYS A 97 14.85 24.88 -8.45
CA LYS A 97 15.18 25.49 -9.75
C LYS A 97 16.17 24.68 -10.57
N ARG A 98 17.00 23.85 -9.94
CA ARG A 98 17.95 22.98 -10.64
C ARG A 98 17.23 21.84 -11.34
N SER A 99 17.63 21.55 -12.57
CA SER A 99 17.33 20.31 -13.30
C SER A 99 17.94 19.09 -12.60
N GLN A 100 17.53 17.89 -13.00
CA GLN A 100 18.09 16.66 -12.43
C GLN A 100 19.61 16.55 -12.64
N GLU A 101 20.13 17.04 -13.77
CA GLU A 101 21.56 17.01 -14.07
C GLU A 101 22.34 18.04 -13.23
N GLU A 102 21.86 19.27 -13.12
CA GLU A 102 22.47 20.28 -12.23
C GLU A 102 22.43 19.85 -10.75
N ARG A 103 21.43 19.07 -10.34
CA ARG A 103 21.40 18.45 -8.99
C ARG A 103 22.48 17.39 -8.86
N ARG A 104 22.65 16.51 -9.86
CA ARG A 104 23.70 15.50 -9.89
C ARG A 104 25.09 16.13 -9.78
N GLU A 105 25.36 17.15 -10.58
CA GLU A 105 26.65 17.89 -10.56
C GLU A 105 26.93 18.50 -9.19
N LEU A 106 25.93 19.15 -8.58
CA LEU A 106 26.06 19.71 -7.23
C LEU A 106 26.36 18.63 -6.19
N LEU A 107 25.66 17.49 -6.25
CA LEU A 107 25.88 16.37 -5.33
C LEU A 107 27.30 15.82 -5.43
N HIS A 108 27.84 15.67 -6.64
CA HIS A 108 29.23 15.26 -6.83
C HIS A 108 30.24 16.31 -6.37
N LYS A 109 29.96 17.60 -6.56
CA LYS A 109 30.80 18.68 -6.02
C LYS A 109 30.82 18.64 -4.49
N ALA A 110 29.65 18.50 -3.86
CA ALA A 110 29.51 18.48 -2.41
C ALA A 110 30.12 17.21 -1.80
N VAL A 111 29.84 16.05 -2.38
CA VAL A 111 30.16 14.71 -1.86
C VAL A 111 30.59 13.79 -3.01
N PRO A 112 31.86 13.85 -3.45
CA PRO A 112 32.37 13.03 -4.56
C PRO A 112 32.22 11.53 -4.35
N GLU A 113 32.20 11.07 -3.09
CA GLU A 113 32.14 9.66 -2.72
C GLU A 113 30.71 9.07 -2.67
N LEU A 114 29.67 9.89 -2.90
CA LEU A 114 28.26 9.48 -2.82
C LEU A 114 27.95 8.38 -3.85
N GLU A 115 27.16 7.37 -3.47
CA GLU A 115 26.76 6.31 -4.40
C GLU A 115 25.88 6.88 -5.52
N GLU A 116 26.17 6.49 -6.77
CA GLU A 116 25.43 7.02 -7.93
C GLU A 116 24.01 6.43 -8.02
N TRP A 117 23.89 5.11 -7.84
CA TRP A 117 22.67 4.38 -8.15
C TRP A 117 21.98 3.84 -6.90
N GLN A 118 20.66 3.73 -6.98
CA GLN A 118 19.88 3.07 -5.95
C GLN A 118 20.26 1.57 -5.84
N TRP A 119 19.83 0.93 -4.75
CA TRP A 119 19.93 -0.52 -4.54
C TRP A 119 21.38 -1.04 -4.52
N ILE A 120 22.30 -0.28 -3.90
CA ILE A 120 23.71 -0.68 -3.75
C ILE A 120 23.86 -2.09 -3.18
N TYR A 121 23.02 -2.49 -2.24
CA TYR A 121 23.03 -3.83 -1.65
C TYR A 121 22.88 -4.96 -2.66
N SER A 122 21.88 -4.87 -3.52
CA SER A 122 21.63 -5.87 -4.56
C SER A 122 22.80 -5.94 -5.54
N ARG A 123 23.40 -4.79 -5.91
CA ARG A 123 24.55 -4.75 -6.83
C ARG A 123 25.86 -5.17 -6.19
N TYR A 124 26.10 -4.74 -4.96
CA TYR A 124 27.35 -4.96 -4.24
C TYR A 124 27.56 -6.44 -3.96
N GLY A 125 26.50 -7.18 -3.60
CA GLY A 125 26.57 -8.63 -3.44
C GLY A 125 27.14 -9.35 -4.67
N TYR A 126 26.83 -8.89 -5.89
CA TYR A 126 27.37 -9.49 -7.13
C TYR A 126 28.74 -8.96 -7.55
N SER A 127 29.23 -7.94 -6.86
CA SER A 127 30.54 -7.37 -7.19
C SER A 127 31.67 -8.27 -6.71
N VAL A 128 32.76 -8.30 -7.47
CA VAL A 128 34.02 -8.95 -7.07
C VAL A 128 34.54 -8.33 -5.76
N GLU A 129 34.28 -7.03 -5.52
CA GLU A 129 34.67 -6.31 -4.31
C GLU A 129 34.04 -6.91 -3.05
N SER A 130 32.82 -7.47 -3.12
CA SER A 130 32.15 -8.05 -1.94
C SER A 130 32.91 -9.23 -1.31
N PHE A 131 33.72 -9.94 -2.11
CA PHE A 131 34.55 -11.07 -1.70
C PHE A 131 35.97 -10.67 -1.28
N ARG A 132 36.34 -9.39 -1.41
CA ARG A 132 37.65 -8.84 -1.00
C ARG A 132 37.57 -8.30 0.42
N TYR A 133 37.36 -9.22 1.37
CA TYR A 133 37.30 -8.87 2.78
C TYR A 133 38.62 -8.23 3.26
N GLY A 134 38.54 -7.16 4.06
CA GLY A 134 39.71 -6.41 4.56
C GLY A 134 40.34 -5.41 3.58
N GLU A 135 39.92 -5.38 2.31
CA GLU A 135 40.44 -4.45 1.29
C GLU A 135 39.42 -3.35 0.93
N ARG A 136 38.36 -3.20 1.73
CA ARG A 136 37.28 -2.25 1.44
C ARG A 136 37.73 -0.82 1.67
N THR A 137 37.45 0.04 0.70
CA THR A 137 37.75 1.47 0.80
C THR A 137 36.85 2.16 1.84
N VAL A 138 37.32 3.27 2.40
CA VAL A 138 36.52 4.13 3.29
C VAL A 138 35.25 4.61 2.58
N GLN A 139 35.35 4.91 1.28
CA GLN A 139 34.19 5.26 0.44
C GLN A 139 33.15 4.14 0.46
N ARG A 140 33.54 2.90 0.14
CA ARG A 140 32.59 1.78 0.10
C ARG A 140 31.95 1.54 1.46
N ARG A 141 32.74 1.62 2.53
CA ARG A 141 32.22 1.51 3.90
C ARG A 141 31.13 2.54 4.18
N ARG A 142 31.36 3.82 3.85
CA ARG A 142 30.36 4.90 4.01
C ARG A 142 29.08 4.61 3.24
N GLN A 143 29.20 4.18 1.98
CA GLN A 143 28.04 3.84 1.15
C GLN A 143 27.25 2.65 1.72
N LEU A 144 27.91 1.65 2.30
CA LEU A 144 27.25 0.49 2.90
C LEU A 144 26.61 0.79 4.27
N LEU A 145 27.06 1.83 4.98
CA LEU A 145 26.46 2.33 6.22
C LEU A 145 25.14 3.07 5.96
N VAL A 146 25.04 3.81 4.85
CA VAL A 146 23.86 4.58 4.44
C VAL A 146 23.42 4.20 3.01
N PRO A 147 23.04 2.93 2.77
CA PRO A 147 22.84 2.35 1.43
C PRO A 147 21.72 2.99 0.60
N TRP A 148 20.78 3.66 1.27
CA TRP A 148 19.64 4.33 0.65
C TRP A 148 19.97 5.78 0.24
N LEU A 149 21.12 6.33 0.66
CA LEU A 149 21.55 7.69 0.35
C LEU A 149 22.40 7.68 -0.92
N ASN A 150 21.80 8.08 -2.04
CA ASN A 150 22.44 8.04 -3.36
C ASN A 150 21.98 9.20 -4.25
N VAL A 151 22.72 9.43 -5.32
CA VAL A 151 22.50 10.50 -6.29
C VAL A 151 21.17 10.32 -7.03
N GLU A 152 20.87 9.10 -7.50
CA GLU A 152 19.63 8.78 -8.24
C GLU A 152 18.37 9.21 -7.47
N VAL A 153 18.29 8.87 -6.18
CA VAL A 153 17.15 9.22 -5.33
C VAL A 153 17.09 10.73 -5.07
N LEU A 154 18.21 11.35 -4.68
CA LEU A 154 18.25 12.77 -4.32
C LEU A 154 17.98 13.70 -5.51
N LYS A 155 18.41 13.34 -6.73
CA LYS A 155 18.20 14.18 -7.92
C LYS A 155 16.76 14.09 -8.46
N THR A 156 16.08 12.97 -8.24
CA THR A 156 14.78 12.67 -8.86
C THR A 156 13.65 13.58 -8.34
N SER A 157 13.44 13.64 -7.02
CA SER A 157 12.45 14.54 -6.41
C SER A 157 13.12 15.51 -5.42
N PRO A 158 12.90 16.84 -5.55
CA PRO A 158 13.41 17.83 -4.61
C PRO A 158 12.99 17.57 -3.16
N ALA A 159 11.78 17.03 -3.00
CA ALA A 159 11.16 16.88 -1.71
C ALA A 159 11.85 15.82 -0.85
N VAL A 160 12.53 14.83 -1.45
CA VAL A 160 13.31 13.82 -0.72
C VAL A 160 14.43 14.46 0.11
N LEU A 161 15.21 15.38 -0.48
CA LEU A 161 16.25 16.09 0.26
C LEU A 161 15.65 16.95 1.39
N PHE A 162 14.52 17.62 1.13
CA PHE A 162 13.86 18.42 2.15
C PHE A 162 13.36 17.59 3.32
N ALA A 163 12.77 16.42 3.03
CA ALA A 163 12.30 15.50 4.04
C ALA A 163 13.45 14.95 4.90
N LEU A 164 14.59 14.60 4.28
CA LEU A 164 15.80 14.20 5.02
C LEU A 164 16.27 15.29 5.97
N LEU A 165 16.49 16.50 5.43
CA LEU A 165 16.96 17.64 6.21
C LEU A 165 16.00 17.93 7.35
N HIS A 166 14.69 17.92 7.10
CA HIS A 166 13.68 18.19 8.10
C HIS A 166 13.63 17.11 9.19
N TYR A 167 13.42 15.84 8.84
CA TYR A 167 13.18 14.81 9.85
C TYR A 167 14.44 14.48 10.65
N ARG A 168 15.63 14.47 10.02
CA ARG A 168 16.88 14.20 10.73
C ARG A 168 17.33 15.34 11.65
N THR A 169 16.87 16.57 11.43
CA THR A 169 17.15 17.71 12.32
C THR A 169 16.04 17.99 13.31
N LEU A 170 14.78 17.64 13.01
CA LEU A 170 13.65 17.83 13.91
C LEU A 170 13.69 16.85 15.08
N TYR A 171 13.94 15.57 14.81
CA TYR A 171 13.93 14.52 15.82
C TYR A 171 15.35 14.25 16.36
N PRO A 172 15.48 13.83 17.63
CA PRO A 172 16.75 13.39 18.18
C PRO A 172 17.32 12.16 17.43
N PRO A 173 18.65 12.02 17.31
CA PRO A 173 19.25 10.87 16.61
C PRO A 173 18.90 9.51 17.21
N GLU A 174 18.70 9.43 18.53
CA GLU A 174 18.32 8.22 19.23
C GLU A 174 16.98 7.63 18.76
N ASP A 175 16.04 8.48 18.30
CA ASP A 175 14.76 8.01 17.76
C ASP A 175 14.94 7.24 16.44
N PHE A 176 16.03 7.48 15.72
CA PHE A 176 16.37 6.78 14.48
C PHE A 176 17.31 5.59 14.68
N ALA A 177 17.91 5.42 15.86
CA ALA A 177 18.99 4.45 16.07
C ALA A 177 18.59 3.02 15.68
N THR A 178 17.38 2.60 16.03
CA THR A 178 16.87 1.27 15.67
C THR A 178 16.63 1.13 14.16
N LEU A 179 16.09 2.18 13.52
CA LEU A 179 15.89 2.19 12.07
C LEU A 179 17.22 2.12 11.32
N ASP A 180 18.18 2.95 11.70
CA ASP A 180 19.50 3.02 11.07
C ASP A 180 20.25 1.68 11.25
N CYS A 181 20.15 1.07 12.42
CA CYS A 181 20.68 -0.28 12.69
C CYS A 181 20.06 -1.36 11.78
N ARG A 182 18.76 -1.29 11.50
CA ARG A 182 18.05 -2.21 10.59
C ARG A 182 18.43 -1.96 9.13
N GLN A 183 18.59 -0.71 8.73
CA GLN A 183 18.92 -0.38 7.34
C GLN A 183 20.29 -0.89 6.90
N MET A 184 21.18 -1.20 7.86
CA MET A 184 22.46 -1.86 7.61
C MET A 184 22.47 -3.37 7.85
N GLU A 185 21.32 -4.01 8.10
CA GLU A 185 21.21 -5.44 8.41
C GLU A 185 21.89 -6.30 7.34
N LEU A 186 21.61 -6.05 6.06
CA LEU A 186 22.18 -6.88 4.99
C LEU A 186 23.72 -6.82 4.99
N SER A 187 24.31 -5.63 5.17
CA SER A 187 25.76 -5.48 5.30
C SER A 187 26.31 -6.17 6.54
N TRP A 188 25.58 -6.12 7.66
CA TRP A 188 25.97 -6.78 8.90
C TRP A 188 26.01 -8.30 8.74
N VAL A 189 24.92 -8.90 8.26
CA VAL A 189 24.80 -10.37 8.15
C VAL A 189 25.72 -10.97 7.08
N HIS A 190 26.17 -10.17 6.11
CA HIS A 190 27.17 -10.61 5.13
C HIS A 190 28.63 -10.32 5.56
N GLY A 191 28.85 -9.75 6.75
CA GLY A 191 30.19 -9.40 7.22
C GLY A 191 30.88 -8.37 6.32
N TYR A 192 30.11 -7.37 5.86
CA TYR A 192 30.63 -6.28 5.02
C TYR A 192 31.36 -5.19 5.80
N PHE A 193 31.29 -5.22 7.13
CA PHE A 193 31.99 -4.29 7.98
C PHE A 193 33.12 -4.98 8.73
N ASP A 194 34.32 -4.42 8.59
CA ASP A 194 35.37 -4.65 9.57
C ASP A 194 35.00 -3.91 10.85
N VAL A 195 34.91 -4.66 11.95
CA VAL A 195 34.47 -4.18 13.27
C VAL A 195 35.38 -4.68 14.38
N GLU A 196 35.65 -3.81 15.34
CA GLU A 196 36.36 -4.08 16.58
C GLU A 196 35.44 -4.68 17.64
N PHE A 197 36.02 -5.47 18.53
CA PHE A 197 35.33 -6.06 19.66
C PHE A 197 35.53 -5.24 20.94
N SER A 198 34.42 -5.01 21.65
CA SER A 198 34.41 -4.67 23.08
C SER A 198 33.25 -5.44 23.70
N ALA A 199 33.43 -5.91 24.93
CA ALA A 199 32.38 -6.57 25.69
C ALA A 199 31.31 -5.59 26.23
N LYS A 200 31.55 -4.28 26.09
CA LYS A 200 30.62 -3.24 26.50
C LYS A 200 29.43 -3.12 25.56
N CYS A 201 28.43 -2.40 26.02
CA CYS A 201 27.28 -1.98 25.24
C CYS A 201 27.24 -0.46 25.11
N VAL A 202 26.43 0.02 24.18
CA VAL A 202 26.14 1.44 24.01
C VAL A 202 24.66 1.67 24.25
N VAL A 203 24.30 2.73 24.98
CA VAL A 203 22.91 3.15 25.14
C VAL A 203 22.36 3.68 23.82
N MET A 204 21.24 3.11 23.35
CA MET A 204 20.63 3.39 22.04
C MET A 204 19.36 4.24 22.11
N SER A 205 18.92 4.63 23.31
CA SER A 205 17.70 5.43 23.47
C SER A 205 17.77 6.35 24.69
N GLY A 206 17.04 7.46 24.61
CA GLY A 206 16.94 8.44 25.69
C GLY A 206 18.19 9.31 25.86
N PRO A 207 18.25 10.10 26.95
CA PRO A 207 19.22 11.19 27.11
C PRO A 207 20.68 10.73 27.26
N ARG A 208 20.89 9.44 27.54
CA ARG A 208 22.22 8.81 27.66
C ARG A 208 22.72 8.22 26.33
N TYR A 209 22.08 8.57 25.21
CA TYR A 209 22.42 8.05 23.89
C TYR A 209 23.93 8.14 23.58
N GLY A 210 24.51 6.99 23.21
CA GLY A 210 25.94 6.88 22.90
C GLY A 210 26.85 6.62 24.09
N GLU A 211 26.33 6.61 25.33
CA GLU A 211 27.11 6.26 26.51
C GLU A 211 27.50 4.78 26.52
N ILE A 212 28.77 4.49 26.86
CA ILE A 212 29.28 3.13 27.02
C ILE A 212 28.93 2.60 28.41
N VAL A 213 28.33 1.42 28.46
CA VAL A 213 27.87 0.77 29.70
C VAL A 213 28.24 -0.71 29.69
N ASP A 214 28.25 -1.32 30.87
CA ASP A 214 28.35 -2.78 30.98
C ASP A 214 27.12 -3.47 30.39
N TRP A 215 27.31 -4.71 29.93
CA TRP A 215 26.20 -5.52 29.43
C TRP A 215 25.23 -5.85 30.57
N ASP A 216 23.95 -5.65 30.31
CA ASP A 216 22.85 -6.03 31.20
C ASP A 216 21.75 -6.71 30.37
N ALA A 217 21.29 -7.86 30.84
CA ALA A 217 20.34 -8.70 30.11
C ALA A 217 19.01 -7.98 29.84
N GLN A 218 18.50 -7.25 30.84
CA GLN A 218 17.21 -6.57 30.73
C GLN A 218 17.29 -5.40 29.75
N GLN A 219 18.36 -4.60 29.82
CA GLN A 219 18.60 -3.49 28.90
C GLN A 219 18.87 -3.95 27.46
N ALA A 220 19.64 -5.03 27.27
CA ALA A 220 19.88 -5.59 25.95
C ALA A 220 18.60 -6.19 25.34
N HIS A 221 17.83 -6.96 26.10
CA HIS A 221 16.59 -7.57 25.61
C HIS A 221 15.46 -6.57 25.37
N SER A 222 15.45 -5.44 26.08
CA SER A 222 14.52 -4.33 25.78
C SER A 222 14.96 -3.48 24.59
N GLY A 223 16.20 -3.67 24.10
CA GLY A 223 16.81 -2.87 23.06
C GLY A 223 17.17 -1.45 23.50
N TYR A 224 17.24 -1.21 24.82
CA TYR A 224 17.73 0.04 25.40
C TYR A 224 19.24 0.20 25.18
N THR A 225 19.98 -0.91 25.26
CA THR A 225 21.40 -1.00 24.88
C THR A 225 21.60 -1.93 23.69
N LEU A 226 22.70 -1.72 22.97
CA LEU A 226 23.14 -2.59 21.88
C LEU A 226 24.63 -2.92 22.05
N GLY A 227 25.02 -4.14 21.71
CA GLY A 227 26.41 -4.59 21.75
C GLY A 227 27.34 -3.66 20.97
N TYR A 228 28.51 -3.34 21.55
CA TYR A 228 29.42 -2.33 21.00
C TYR A 228 29.74 -2.49 19.50
N PRO A 229 30.07 -3.69 18.98
CA PRO A 229 30.52 -3.83 17.59
C PRO A 229 29.50 -3.33 16.57
N ARG A 230 28.21 -3.61 16.78
CA ARG A 230 27.15 -3.11 15.91
C ARG A 230 26.71 -1.70 16.29
N ALA A 231 26.65 -1.39 17.59
CA ALA A 231 26.30 -0.07 18.09
C ALA A 231 27.17 1.05 17.51
N ARG A 232 28.49 0.83 17.41
CA ARG A 232 29.39 1.82 16.82
C ARG A 232 29.09 2.10 15.35
N LEU A 233 28.60 1.12 14.60
CA LEU A 233 28.20 1.30 13.19
C LEU A 233 26.98 2.22 13.08
N VAL A 234 26.05 2.14 14.03
CA VAL A 234 24.89 3.04 14.08
C VAL A 234 25.34 4.48 14.29
N LEU A 235 26.22 4.71 15.28
CA LEU A 235 26.78 6.04 15.54
C LEU A 235 27.58 6.57 14.35
N GLU A 236 28.42 5.73 13.74
CA GLU A 236 29.19 6.06 12.53
C GLU A 236 28.28 6.41 11.35
N ALA A 237 27.22 5.62 11.10
CA ALA A 237 26.27 5.87 10.02
C ALA A 237 25.52 7.21 10.20
N GLN A 238 25.10 7.52 11.42
CA GLN A 238 24.42 8.79 11.72
C GLN A 238 25.36 9.99 11.58
N ALA A 239 26.61 9.88 12.02
CA ALA A 239 27.63 10.91 11.84
C ALA A 239 27.93 11.13 10.34
N VAL A 240 28.12 10.05 9.57
CA VAL A 240 28.31 10.12 8.10
C VAL A 240 27.12 10.78 7.42
N LEU A 241 25.89 10.41 7.79
CA LEU A 241 24.68 11.02 7.23
C LEU A 241 24.64 12.53 7.49
N MET A 242 24.90 12.98 8.72
CA MET A 242 24.88 14.41 9.03
C MET A 242 26.00 15.18 8.33
N ASP A 243 27.18 14.58 8.18
CA ASP A 243 28.28 15.20 7.43
C ASP A 243 27.90 15.40 5.95
N VAL A 244 27.36 14.36 5.30
CA VAL A 244 26.87 14.43 3.91
C VAL A 244 25.78 15.50 3.75
N LEU A 245 24.77 15.51 4.62
CA LEU A 245 23.68 16.49 4.56
C LEU A 245 24.18 17.92 4.82
N SER A 246 25.15 18.10 5.72
CA SER A 246 25.79 19.38 5.99
C SER A 246 26.55 19.90 4.77
N ARG A 247 27.35 19.05 4.12
CA ARG A 247 28.10 19.41 2.89
C ARG A 247 27.16 19.81 1.76
N ILE A 248 26.09 19.03 1.52
CA ILE A 248 25.08 19.36 0.51
C ILE A 248 24.38 20.69 0.84
N THR A 249 24.01 20.91 2.10
CA THR A 249 23.36 22.16 2.54
C THR A 249 24.26 23.38 2.30
N ASN A 250 25.54 23.28 2.66
CA ASN A 250 26.52 24.35 2.46
C ASN A 250 26.71 24.66 0.98
N GLU A 251 26.81 23.62 0.15
CA GLU A 251 26.99 23.78 -1.30
C GLU A 251 25.77 24.44 -1.96
N ILE A 252 24.54 24.09 -1.57
CA ILE A 252 23.33 24.75 -2.08
C ILE A 252 23.29 26.23 -1.66
N LEU A 253 23.78 26.54 -0.46
CA LEU A 253 23.79 27.88 0.12
C LEU A 253 25.08 28.67 -0.17
N GLU A 254 25.98 28.15 -1.01
CA GLU A 254 27.21 28.84 -1.40
C GLU A 254 26.89 30.26 -1.93
N GLY A 255 27.58 31.28 -1.42
CA GLY A 255 27.35 32.68 -1.78
C GLY A 255 26.01 33.27 -1.31
N ALA A 256 25.33 32.68 -0.32
CA ALA A 256 24.22 33.34 0.36
C ALA A 256 24.73 34.38 1.37
N ASP A 257 24.28 35.64 1.23
CA ASP A 257 24.62 36.71 2.18
C ASP A 257 23.94 36.48 3.53
N THR A 258 24.73 36.44 4.60
CA THR A 258 24.24 36.37 6.00
C THR A 258 23.35 37.57 6.36
N ALA A 259 23.54 38.71 5.69
CA ALA A 259 22.74 39.93 5.85
C ALA A 259 21.36 39.87 5.15
N SER A 260 21.18 38.96 4.18
CA SER A 260 19.93 38.78 3.44
C SER A 260 18.99 37.73 4.06
N ALA A 261 19.39 37.16 5.21
CA ALA A 261 18.66 36.12 5.93
C ALA A 261 17.25 36.60 6.27
N SER A 262 16.27 36.22 5.44
CA SER A 262 14.89 36.38 5.82
C SER A 262 14.51 35.20 6.70
N ALA A 263 14.17 35.44 7.97
CA ALA A 263 13.51 34.45 8.83
C ALA A 263 12.14 33.96 8.27
N ARG A 264 11.75 34.42 7.08
CA ARG A 264 10.60 33.95 6.31
C ARG A 264 10.86 32.50 5.89
N THR A 265 10.38 31.58 6.72
CA THR A 265 10.37 30.13 6.52
C THR A 265 8.95 29.64 6.21
N ASN A 266 8.11 30.51 5.66
CA ASN A 266 6.69 30.21 5.45
C ASN A 266 6.51 29.07 4.45
N LYS A 267 7.29 29.07 3.35
CA LYS A 267 7.19 27.99 2.35
C LYS A 267 7.68 26.66 2.91
N TRP A 268 8.75 26.69 3.70
CA TRP A 268 9.22 25.50 4.41
C TRP A 268 8.16 24.98 5.37
N ARG A 269 7.55 25.86 6.18
CA ARG A 269 6.49 25.52 7.12
C ARG A 269 5.27 24.91 6.42
N ASP A 270 4.79 25.53 5.35
CA ASP A 270 3.67 25.04 4.55
C ASP A 270 3.97 23.66 3.95
N LEU A 271 5.21 23.40 3.53
CA LEU A 271 5.60 22.10 3.01
C LEU A 271 5.70 21.02 4.10
N THR A 272 6.22 21.39 5.28
CA THR A 272 6.32 20.48 6.42
C THR A 272 4.96 20.11 7.01
N SER A 273 3.97 21.02 6.97
CA SER A 273 2.62 20.77 7.49
C SER A 273 1.88 19.69 6.70
N ILE A 274 2.14 19.59 5.39
CA ILE A 274 1.61 18.53 4.52
C ILE A 274 2.54 17.30 4.44
N GLY A 275 3.62 17.27 5.24
CA GLY A 275 4.57 16.16 5.30
C GLY A 275 5.32 15.89 3.98
N PHE A 276 5.61 16.94 3.21
CA PHE A 276 6.29 16.88 1.89
C PHE A 276 5.53 16.14 0.77
N ARG A 277 4.26 15.77 1.00
CA ARG A 277 3.44 15.03 0.03
C ARG A 277 3.10 15.88 -1.20
N HIS A 278 3.16 15.27 -2.39
CA HIS A 278 2.68 15.88 -3.65
C HIS A 278 1.71 14.95 -4.40
N PRO A 279 0.63 15.47 -5.03
CA PRO A 279 -0.44 14.65 -5.64
C PRO A 279 -0.02 13.66 -6.75
N ARG A 280 1.19 13.80 -7.29
CA ARG A 280 1.76 12.92 -8.34
C ARG A 280 2.95 12.09 -7.86
N GLU A 281 3.31 12.23 -6.58
CA GLU A 281 4.46 11.59 -5.96
C GLU A 281 4.03 10.67 -4.81
N THR A 282 2.75 10.28 -4.77
CA THR A 282 2.14 9.48 -3.67
C THR A 282 2.93 8.20 -3.36
N GLU A 283 3.59 7.63 -4.36
CA GLU A 283 4.42 6.42 -4.27
C GLU A 283 5.74 6.65 -3.49
N LEU A 284 6.27 7.87 -3.47
CA LEU A 284 7.53 8.23 -2.78
C LEU A 284 7.36 8.38 -1.26
N TRP A 285 6.14 8.50 -0.76
CA TRP A 285 5.86 8.94 0.62
C TRP A 285 5.32 7.86 1.54
N SER A 286 5.48 6.58 1.20
CA SER A 286 5.20 5.50 2.15
C SER A 286 6.30 5.45 3.21
N PRO A 287 5.99 5.67 4.50
CA PRO A 287 6.96 5.57 5.58
C PRO A 287 7.46 4.14 5.79
N TYR A 288 6.80 3.16 5.18
CA TYR A 288 7.16 1.75 5.24
C TYR A 288 8.22 1.37 4.19
N THR A 289 8.03 1.74 2.92
CA THR A 289 9.01 1.43 1.85
C THR A 289 10.14 2.45 1.77
N ASN A 290 9.91 3.67 2.27
CA ASN A 290 10.88 4.78 2.27
C ASN A 290 11.11 5.35 3.69
N PRO A 291 11.47 4.52 4.69
CA PRO A 291 11.53 4.96 6.09
C PRO A 291 12.66 5.97 6.36
N ALA A 292 13.72 5.98 5.55
CA ALA A 292 14.83 6.94 5.69
C ALA A 292 14.40 8.41 5.51
N PHE A 293 13.35 8.64 4.71
CA PHE A 293 12.84 9.95 4.30
C PHE A 293 11.60 10.36 5.12
N SER A 294 11.34 9.68 6.22
CA SER A 294 10.14 9.82 7.05
C SER A 294 10.50 10.17 8.49
N ARG A 295 9.46 10.44 9.30
CA ARG A 295 9.60 10.58 10.75
C ARG A 295 10.16 9.29 11.36
N PRO A 296 10.81 9.34 12.53
CA PRO A 296 11.23 8.14 13.23
C PRO A 296 10.07 7.15 13.40
N PRO A 297 10.31 5.84 13.24
CA PRO A 297 9.29 4.83 13.42
C PRO A 297 8.73 4.89 14.84
N LYS A 298 7.42 5.07 14.96
CA LYS A 298 6.72 5.02 16.24
C LYS A 298 5.58 4.03 16.13
N LEU A 299 5.44 3.18 17.15
CA LEU A 299 4.31 2.27 17.22
C LEU A 299 3.03 3.08 17.43
N ASP A 300 2.15 3.02 16.45
CA ASP A 300 0.79 3.54 16.53
C ASP A 300 -0.19 2.37 16.39
N MET A 301 -0.69 1.90 17.54
CA MET A 301 -1.66 0.81 17.58
C MET A 301 -2.98 1.20 16.92
N GLY A 302 -3.37 2.47 16.99
CA GLY A 302 -4.58 2.96 16.32
C GLY A 302 -4.46 2.89 14.80
N TYR A 303 -3.30 3.27 14.27
CA TYR A 303 -2.98 3.11 12.85
C TYR A 303 -2.98 1.64 12.42
N ILE A 304 -2.30 0.75 13.15
CA ILE A 304 -2.26 -0.69 12.82
C ILE A 304 -3.68 -1.29 12.85
N LEU A 305 -4.47 -0.99 13.88
CA LEU A 305 -5.85 -1.45 13.99
C LEU A 305 -6.70 -0.90 12.84
N SER A 306 -6.56 0.37 12.50
CA SER A 306 -7.26 0.97 11.37
C SER A 306 -6.83 0.35 10.03
N MET A 307 -5.56 0.02 9.87
CA MET A 307 -5.04 -0.65 8.67
C MET A 307 -5.60 -2.06 8.53
N ALA A 308 -5.69 -2.81 9.64
CA ALA A 308 -6.30 -4.14 9.67
C ALA A 308 -7.82 -4.06 9.43
N GLN A 309 -8.50 -3.10 10.05
CA GLN A 309 -9.94 -2.89 9.91
C GLN A 309 -10.32 -2.53 8.48
N THR A 310 -9.63 -1.56 7.85
CA THR A 310 -9.91 -1.18 6.46
C THR A 310 -9.69 -2.36 5.49
N ARG A 311 -8.74 -3.26 5.78
CA ARG A 311 -8.55 -4.49 4.99
C ARG A 311 -9.64 -5.52 5.24
N LYS A 312 -10.07 -5.72 6.49
CA LYS A 312 -11.24 -6.55 6.80
C LYS A 312 -12.46 -6.05 6.02
N GLU A 313 -12.68 -4.75 6.02
CA GLU A 313 -13.79 -4.10 5.31
C GLU A 313 -13.67 -4.24 3.79
N GLU A 314 -12.46 -4.10 3.23
CA GLU A 314 -12.20 -4.32 1.80
C GLU A 314 -12.45 -5.78 1.39
N ALA A 315 -12.03 -6.74 2.21
CA ALA A 315 -12.28 -8.16 1.99
C ALA A 315 -13.77 -8.48 2.07
N ILE A 316 -14.50 -7.92 3.05
CA ILE A 316 -15.96 -8.05 3.13
C ILE A 316 -16.62 -7.44 1.89
N ASP A 317 -16.24 -6.22 1.49
CA ASP A 317 -16.79 -5.58 0.30
C ASP A 317 -16.54 -6.42 -0.97
N HIS A 318 -15.36 -7.05 -1.08
CA HIS A 318 -15.04 -7.98 -2.16
C HIS A 318 -15.96 -9.21 -2.17
N LEU A 319 -16.21 -9.82 -1.00
CA LEU A 319 -17.12 -10.95 -0.86
C LEU A 319 -18.57 -10.58 -1.18
N ILE A 320 -18.99 -9.38 -0.78
CA ILE A 320 -20.30 -8.80 -1.16
C ILE A 320 -20.36 -8.68 -2.68
N ASP A 321 -19.41 -8.00 -3.32
CA ASP A 321 -19.44 -7.77 -4.77
C ASP A 321 -19.36 -9.08 -5.58
N LEU A 322 -18.63 -10.09 -5.11
CA LEU A 322 -18.59 -11.43 -5.74
C LEU A 322 -19.96 -12.13 -5.74
N GLN A 323 -20.76 -11.95 -4.68
CA GLN A 323 -22.08 -12.58 -4.53
C GLN A 323 -23.19 -11.73 -5.17
N CYS A 324 -23.06 -10.41 -5.10
CA CYS A 324 -24.15 -9.46 -5.31
C CYS A 324 -24.07 -8.70 -6.65
N ASP A 325 -22.90 -8.64 -7.29
CA ASP A 325 -22.72 -7.96 -8.58
C ASP A 325 -22.28 -8.94 -9.69
N PRO A 326 -23.22 -9.39 -10.54
CA PRO A 326 -22.93 -10.23 -11.70
C PRO A 326 -21.86 -9.68 -12.66
N GLY A 327 -21.77 -8.36 -12.79
CA GLY A 327 -20.75 -7.71 -13.61
C GLY A 327 -19.37 -7.87 -12.99
N TYR A 328 -19.27 -7.65 -11.66
CA TYR A 328 -18.05 -7.83 -10.89
C TYR A 328 -17.56 -9.28 -10.91
N LEU A 329 -18.43 -10.25 -10.60
CA LEU A 329 -18.07 -11.67 -10.61
C LEU A 329 -17.59 -12.11 -12.02
N ARG A 330 -18.29 -11.72 -13.08
CA ARG A 330 -17.88 -12.02 -14.46
C ARG A 330 -16.50 -11.41 -14.79
N ARG A 331 -16.21 -10.21 -14.28
CA ARG A 331 -14.88 -9.58 -14.42
C ARG A 331 -13.80 -10.39 -13.70
N GLN A 332 -14.05 -10.85 -12.47
CA GLN A 332 -13.10 -11.65 -11.69
C GLN A 332 -12.82 -13.00 -12.37
N ILE A 333 -13.86 -13.71 -12.80
CA ILE A 333 -13.73 -14.96 -13.56
C ILE A 333 -12.91 -14.75 -14.84
N LYS A 334 -13.17 -13.65 -15.57
CA LYS A 334 -12.37 -13.28 -16.75
C LYS A 334 -10.90 -13.02 -16.39
N GLY A 335 -10.62 -12.48 -15.20
CA GLY A 335 -9.29 -12.32 -14.65
C GLY A 335 -8.58 -13.65 -14.47
N TYR A 336 -9.22 -14.61 -13.79
CA TYR A 336 -8.66 -15.95 -13.58
C TYR A 336 -8.34 -16.66 -14.91
N PHE A 337 -9.23 -16.55 -15.92
CA PHE A 337 -8.99 -17.11 -17.25
C PHE A 337 -7.81 -16.50 -18.02
N LYS A 338 -7.32 -15.32 -17.62
CA LYS A 338 -6.15 -14.69 -18.25
C LYS A 338 -4.83 -15.23 -17.72
N THR A 339 -4.82 -15.95 -16.60
CA THR A 339 -3.60 -16.50 -15.99
C THR A 339 -2.95 -17.55 -16.91
N MET A 340 -1.64 -17.77 -16.76
CA MET A 340 -0.93 -18.74 -17.61
C MET A 340 -1.48 -20.16 -17.41
N LEU A 341 -1.74 -20.55 -16.16
CA LEU A 341 -2.28 -21.86 -15.78
C LEU A 341 -3.64 -22.12 -16.40
N SER A 342 -4.56 -21.15 -16.36
CA SER A 342 -5.91 -21.32 -16.93
C SER A 342 -5.93 -21.40 -18.46
N ARG A 343 -4.94 -20.83 -19.15
CA ARG A 343 -4.84 -20.93 -20.62
C ARG A 343 -4.39 -22.31 -21.09
N ALA A 344 -3.70 -23.05 -20.24
CA ALA A 344 -3.21 -24.39 -20.53
C ALA A 344 -4.20 -25.50 -20.13
N ALA A 345 -5.17 -25.18 -19.27
CA ALA A 345 -6.16 -26.11 -18.74
C ALA A 345 -7.33 -26.34 -19.73
N ASP A 346 -7.95 -27.52 -19.67
CA ASP A 346 -9.20 -27.76 -20.39
C ASP A 346 -10.39 -26.99 -19.77
N THR A 347 -11.57 -27.04 -20.41
CA THR A 347 -12.74 -26.27 -19.96
C THR A 347 -13.19 -26.65 -18.54
N GLU A 348 -13.01 -27.92 -18.20
CA GLU A 348 -13.48 -28.54 -16.98
C GLU A 348 -12.51 -28.29 -15.81
N GLU A 349 -11.21 -28.36 -16.08
CA GLU A 349 -10.14 -27.95 -15.19
C GLU A 349 -10.18 -26.44 -14.93
N ALA A 350 -10.42 -25.63 -15.95
CA ALA A 350 -10.51 -24.18 -15.76
C ALA A 350 -11.71 -23.77 -14.89
N ALA A 351 -12.83 -24.50 -14.98
CA ALA A 351 -13.97 -24.32 -14.08
C ALA A 351 -13.66 -24.71 -12.63
N MET A 352 -12.93 -25.82 -12.43
CA MET A 352 -12.41 -26.21 -11.12
C MET A 352 -11.47 -25.15 -10.55
N MET A 353 -10.59 -24.56 -11.37
CA MET A 353 -9.69 -23.49 -10.95
C MET A 353 -10.45 -22.23 -10.52
N VAL A 354 -11.50 -21.83 -11.22
CA VAL A 354 -12.37 -20.71 -10.81
C VAL A 354 -13.02 -20.99 -9.47
N ALA A 355 -13.60 -22.19 -9.29
CA ALA A 355 -14.19 -22.59 -8.00
C ALA A 355 -13.16 -22.61 -6.88
N PHE A 356 -11.95 -23.12 -7.13
CA PHE A 356 -10.86 -23.12 -6.17
C PHE A 356 -10.44 -21.70 -5.79
N HIS A 357 -10.33 -20.77 -6.74
CA HIS A 357 -9.97 -19.38 -6.43
C HIS A 357 -11.02 -18.71 -5.54
N ILE A 358 -12.30 -18.83 -5.90
CA ILE A 358 -13.40 -18.26 -5.09
C ILE A 358 -13.48 -18.94 -3.72
N TYR A 359 -13.26 -20.26 -3.65
CA TYR A 359 -13.15 -21.00 -2.38
C TYR A 359 -12.00 -20.47 -1.53
N MET A 360 -10.82 -20.21 -2.10
CA MET A 360 -9.70 -19.64 -1.35
C MET A 360 -9.95 -18.20 -0.91
N ASP A 361 -10.65 -17.39 -1.72
CA ASP A 361 -11.05 -16.02 -1.37
C ASP A 361 -12.09 -15.98 -0.22
N THR A 362 -12.80 -17.08 0.02
CA THR A 362 -13.86 -17.22 1.03
C THR A 362 -13.45 -18.09 2.24
N HIS A 363 -12.26 -18.71 2.21
CA HIS A 363 -11.83 -19.70 3.20
C HIS A 363 -11.27 -19.10 4.51
N PRO A 364 -11.60 -19.66 5.70
CA PRO A 364 -10.94 -19.25 6.94
C PRO A 364 -9.48 -19.74 7.02
N GLY A 365 -8.57 -18.88 7.52
CA GLY A 365 -7.30 -19.31 8.09
C GLY A 365 -6.38 -20.08 7.14
N GLN A 366 -6.35 -19.76 5.85
CA GLN A 366 -5.38 -20.37 4.95
C GLN A 366 -3.96 -19.88 5.30
N PRO A 367 -2.95 -20.77 5.42
CA PRO A 367 -1.59 -20.35 5.13
C PRO A 367 -1.55 -19.87 3.67
N ILE A 368 -0.60 -19.00 3.36
CA ILE A 368 -0.40 -18.41 2.03
C ILE A 368 -0.63 -19.49 0.94
N PRO A 369 -1.65 -19.35 0.06
CA PRO A 369 -2.01 -20.38 -0.91
C PRO A 369 -0.81 -20.97 -1.68
N PRO A 370 -0.79 -22.26 -2.06
CA PRO A 370 0.39 -22.87 -2.68
C PRO A 370 0.89 -22.18 -3.94
N LYS A 371 0.03 -21.53 -4.72
CA LYS A 371 0.41 -20.67 -5.86
C LYS A 371 1.14 -19.39 -5.44
N TYR A 372 0.90 -18.92 -4.22
CA TYR A 372 1.54 -17.77 -3.59
C TYR A 372 2.74 -18.19 -2.76
N ASP A 373 2.79 -19.39 -2.21
CA ASP A 373 4.01 -20.03 -1.72
C ASP A 373 4.94 -20.40 -2.89
N LEU A 374 4.38 -20.73 -4.07
CA LEU A 374 5.10 -20.88 -5.33
C LEU A 374 5.36 -19.55 -6.03
N ALA A 375 4.63 -18.46 -5.79
CA ALA A 375 4.91 -17.14 -6.36
C ALA A 375 5.83 -16.33 -5.46
N LEU A 376 5.74 -16.47 -4.15
CA LEU A 376 6.79 -16.11 -3.18
C LEU A 376 7.96 -17.03 -3.38
N GLY A 377 7.74 -18.33 -3.55
CA GLY A 377 8.76 -19.32 -3.87
C GLY A 377 9.36 -19.12 -5.24
N ALA A 378 8.64 -18.55 -6.23
CA ALA A 378 9.15 -18.20 -7.56
C ALA A 378 9.66 -16.76 -7.62
N LEU A 379 9.23 -15.83 -6.78
CA LEU A 379 9.94 -14.59 -6.51
C LEU A 379 11.24 -14.94 -5.82
N GLU A 380 11.21 -15.81 -4.81
CA GLU A 380 12.32 -16.42 -4.08
C GLU A 380 13.15 -17.27 -5.02
N LEU A 381 12.60 -17.95 -6.05
CA LEU A 381 13.31 -18.69 -7.10
C LEU A 381 13.81 -17.77 -8.22
N LEU A 382 13.18 -16.63 -8.49
CA LEU A 382 13.70 -15.61 -9.42
C LEU A 382 14.83 -14.85 -8.74
N LEU A 383 14.69 -14.60 -7.44
CA LEU A 383 15.68 -14.09 -6.50
C LEU A 383 16.76 -15.16 -6.23
N ALA A 384 16.44 -16.46 -6.21
CA ALA A 384 17.39 -17.57 -5.93
C ALA A 384 18.06 -18.12 -7.20
N ASN A 385 17.42 -18.07 -8.37
CA ASN A 385 18.05 -18.38 -9.66
C ASN A 385 18.76 -17.15 -10.25
N GLN A 386 18.50 -15.94 -9.73
CA GLN A 386 19.40 -14.79 -9.88
C GLN A 386 20.18 -14.45 -8.61
N VAL A 387 20.26 -15.34 -7.61
CA VAL A 387 21.47 -15.68 -6.83
C VAL A 387 21.16 -16.53 -5.59
N THR A 388 21.89 -17.63 -5.55
CA THR A 388 22.18 -18.54 -4.45
C THR A 388 22.37 -17.88 -3.07
N GLU A 389 21.74 -18.48 -2.05
CA GLU A 389 21.92 -18.30 -0.59
C GLU A 389 21.65 -16.91 0.04
N ARG A 390 21.57 -15.82 -0.72
CA ARG A 390 21.66 -14.44 -0.17
C ARG A 390 20.34 -13.70 0.05
N THR A 391 19.22 -14.25 -0.40
CA THR A 391 17.92 -13.54 -0.48
C THR A 391 17.02 -13.74 0.72
N THR A 392 17.32 -14.67 1.62
CA THR A 392 16.60 -14.86 2.91
C THR A 392 16.81 -13.70 3.90
N GLN A 393 17.69 -12.74 3.57
CA GLN A 393 18.11 -11.64 4.44
C GLN A 393 17.83 -10.24 3.87
N ILE A 394 17.23 -10.16 2.67
CA ILE A 394 16.82 -8.88 2.10
C ILE A 394 15.52 -8.43 2.79
N ASP A 395 15.51 -7.20 3.31
CA ASP A 395 14.31 -6.64 3.93
C ASP A 395 13.14 -6.57 2.93
N HIS A 396 11.98 -7.12 3.32
CA HIS A 396 10.82 -7.17 2.43
C HIS A 396 10.34 -5.78 1.99
N ALA A 397 10.47 -4.75 2.84
CA ALA A 397 10.12 -3.39 2.45
C ALA A 397 11.01 -2.88 1.32
N MET A 398 12.30 -3.26 1.33
CA MET A 398 13.22 -2.96 0.23
C MET A 398 12.81 -3.70 -1.04
N LEU A 399 12.43 -4.98 -0.96
CA LEU A 399 11.94 -5.74 -2.12
C LEU A 399 10.67 -5.12 -2.72
N PHE A 400 9.70 -4.73 -1.89
CA PHE A 400 8.50 -4.04 -2.36
C PHE A 400 8.86 -2.72 -3.06
N ALA A 401 9.76 -1.94 -2.49
CA ALA A 401 10.22 -0.69 -3.08
C ALA A 401 10.94 -0.91 -4.44
N MET A 402 11.72 -1.99 -4.57
CA MET A 402 12.37 -2.36 -5.83
C MET A 402 11.35 -2.77 -6.91
N ILE A 403 10.31 -3.50 -6.53
CA ILE A 403 9.24 -3.89 -7.46
C ILE A 403 8.45 -2.66 -7.91
N ASP A 404 8.07 -1.79 -6.98
CA ASP A 404 7.38 -0.53 -7.29
C ASP A 404 8.21 0.34 -8.23
N ASP A 405 9.51 0.51 -7.95
CA ASP A 405 10.46 1.25 -8.80
C ASP A 405 10.58 0.61 -10.21
N HIS A 406 10.70 -0.72 -10.27
CA HIS A 406 10.75 -1.45 -11.53
C HIS A 406 9.48 -1.27 -12.35
N LEU A 407 8.30 -1.41 -11.74
CA LEU A 407 7.02 -1.24 -12.42
C LEU A 407 6.80 0.20 -12.89
N ALA A 408 7.30 1.19 -12.17
CA ALA A 408 7.21 2.60 -12.53
C ALA A 408 8.13 2.99 -13.69
N LYS A 409 9.33 2.41 -13.77
CA LYS A 409 10.36 2.75 -14.79
C LYS A 409 10.25 1.95 -16.10
N ASN A 410 9.53 0.83 -16.11
CA ASN A 410 9.51 -0.09 -17.25
C ASN A 410 8.25 0.04 -18.13
N ASN A 411 8.33 -0.57 -19.33
CA ASN A 411 7.24 -0.54 -20.29
C ASN A 411 6.10 -1.50 -19.92
N ARG A 412 4.95 -1.31 -20.59
CA ARG A 412 3.72 -2.10 -20.35
C ARG A 412 3.91 -3.62 -20.45
N LYS A 413 4.85 -4.12 -21.27
CA LYS A 413 5.10 -5.57 -21.41
C LYS A 413 5.73 -6.13 -20.14
N GLU A 414 6.68 -5.41 -19.56
CA GLU A 414 7.30 -5.77 -18.28
C GLU A 414 6.30 -5.61 -17.13
N THR A 415 5.57 -4.49 -17.09
CA THR A 415 4.50 -4.28 -16.09
C THR A 415 3.48 -5.43 -16.11
N ALA A 416 3.07 -5.91 -17.28
CA ALA A 416 2.10 -6.99 -17.43
C ALA A 416 2.60 -8.39 -17.05
N ARG A 417 3.86 -8.54 -16.62
CA ARG A 417 4.37 -9.81 -16.06
C ARG A 417 3.84 -10.08 -14.66
N ILE A 418 3.49 -9.02 -13.92
CA ILE A 418 2.75 -9.10 -12.67
C ILE A 418 1.27 -8.93 -13.03
N ASP A 419 0.40 -9.75 -12.44
CA ASP A 419 -1.04 -9.62 -12.64
C ASP A 419 -1.72 -8.88 -11.47
N GLU A 420 -2.99 -8.52 -11.67
CA GLU A 420 -3.78 -7.77 -10.70
C GLU A 420 -3.95 -8.53 -9.36
N SER A 421 -4.02 -9.87 -9.40
CA SER A 421 -4.14 -10.70 -8.20
C SER A 421 -2.87 -10.64 -7.38
N LEU A 422 -1.73 -10.91 -8.02
CA LEU A 422 -0.43 -10.90 -7.35
C LEU A 422 -0.14 -9.55 -6.71
N LEU A 423 -0.46 -8.45 -7.41
CA LEU A 423 -0.23 -7.10 -6.88
C LEU A 423 -1.19 -6.73 -5.72
N ARG A 424 -2.39 -7.32 -5.67
CA ARG A 424 -3.31 -7.22 -4.52
C ARG A 424 -2.76 -7.96 -3.30
N GLU A 425 -2.27 -9.18 -3.48
CA GLU A 425 -1.68 -9.96 -2.40
C GLU A 425 -0.41 -9.31 -1.83
N MET A 426 0.42 -8.73 -2.70
CA MET A 426 1.56 -7.94 -2.27
C MET A 426 1.15 -6.80 -1.32
N ALA A 427 -0.03 -6.21 -1.50
CA ALA A 427 -0.55 -5.19 -0.61
C ALA A 427 -0.89 -5.72 0.79
N ASP A 428 -1.39 -6.95 0.89
CA ASP A 428 -1.68 -7.60 2.17
C ASP A 428 -0.40 -8.01 2.89
N ILE A 429 0.55 -8.61 2.16
CA ILE A 429 1.87 -8.96 2.71
C ILE A 429 2.60 -7.70 3.18
N SER A 430 2.54 -6.61 2.41
CA SER A 430 3.10 -5.32 2.79
C SER A 430 2.53 -4.81 4.11
N ALA A 431 1.20 -4.90 4.31
CA ALA A 431 0.55 -4.48 5.55
C ALA A 431 0.98 -5.29 6.77
N LEU A 432 1.04 -6.61 6.60
CA LEU A 432 1.43 -7.53 7.66
C LEU A 432 2.89 -7.28 8.06
N HIS A 433 3.76 -7.10 7.06
CA HIS A 433 5.15 -6.79 7.31
C HIS A 433 5.32 -5.40 7.93
N GLU A 434 4.59 -4.36 7.45
CA GLU A 434 4.57 -3.03 8.05
C GLU A 434 4.15 -3.06 9.52
N SER A 435 3.10 -3.82 9.85
CA SER A 435 2.63 -4.02 11.22
C SER A 435 3.70 -4.69 12.07
N LEU A 436 4.30 -5.77 11.56
CA LEU A 436 5.38 -6.50 12.22
C LEU A 436 6.61 -5.61 12.46
N ILE A 437 6.98 -4.78 11.48
CA ILE A 437 8.13 -3.88 11.57
C ILE A 437 7.84 -2.77 12.57
N SER A 438 6.65 -2.20 12.56
CA SER A 438 6.22 -1.22 13.58
C SER A 438 6.34 -1.78 15.00
N LEU A 439 5.95 -3.05 15.21
CA LEU A 439 6.10 -3.74 16.49
C LEU A 439 7.58 -4.03 16.84
N ARG A 440 8.41 -4.41 15.87
CA ARG A 440 9.84 -4.75 16.07
C ARG A 440 10.72 -3.51 16.28
N LEU A 441 10.35 -2.38 15.69
CA LEU A 441 11.05 -1.11 15.86
C LEU A 441 10.66 -0.40 17.16
N ASN A 442 9.53 -0.78 17.78
CA ASN A 442 9.11 -0.23 19.07
C ASN A 442 10.13 -0.50 20.17
N ARG A 443 10.26 0.45 21.10
CA ARG A 443 11.05 0.31 22.34
C ARG A 443 10.21 0.67 23.56
N PRO A 444 10.32 -0.07 24.67
CA PRO A 444 11.09 -1.31 24.84
C PRO A 444 10.58 -2.45 23.93
N LEU A 445 11.47 -3.35 23.54
CA LEU A 445 11.15 -4.53 22.74
C LEU A 445 10.14 -5.42 23.48
N ASN A 446 9.20 -5.96 22.72
CA ASN A 446 8.34 -7.04 23.22
C ASN A 446 9.18 -8.29 23.45
N THR A 447 8.83 -9.07 24.48
CA THR A 447 9.45 -10.37 24.72
C THR A 447 9.28 -11.25 23.48
N TYR A 448 10.40 -11.73 22.94
CA TYR A 448 10.39 -12.64 21.80
C TYR A 448 9.63 -13.93 22.16
N ARG A 449 8.80 -14.42 21.25
CA ARG A 449 8.03 -15.65 21.41
C ARG A 449 8.24 -16.54 20.19
N GLU A 450 8.49 -17.82 20.41
CA GLU A 450 8.53 -18.78 19.31
C GLU A 450 7.13 -19.16 18.83
N LEU A 451 7.01 -19.53 17.56
CA LEU A 451 5.75 -20.00 16.99
C LEU A 451 5.17 -21.20 17.76
N LYS A 452 6.04 -22.09 18.26
CA LYS A 452 5.66 -23.24 19.10
C LYS A 452 4.97 -22.77 20.40
N ASP A 453 5.49 -21.74 21.05
CA ASP A 453 4.89 -21.16 22.25
C ASP A 453 3.57 -20.45 21.95
N VAL A 454 3.50 -19.70 20.85
CA VAL A 454 2.23 -19.06 20.44
C VAL A 454 1.17 -20.12 20.20
N ARG A 455 1.49 -21.19 19.46
CA ARG A 455 0.60 -22.34 19.26
C ARG A 455 0.18 -22.97 20.59
N ARG A 456 1.07 -23.10 21.57
CA ARG A 456 0.71 -23.69 22.87
C ARG A 456 -0.23 -22.79 23.67
N THR A 457 0.02 -21.47 23.72
CA THR A 457 -0.69 -20.58 24.67
C THR A 457 -1.91 -19.88 24.10
N GLU A 458 -1.98 -19.68 22.77
CA GLU A 458 -3.05 -18.90 22.15
C GLU A 458 -4.32 -19.75 22.02
N LYS A 459 -5.44 -19.23 22.51
CA LYS A 459 -6.70 -19.97 22.67
C LYS A 459 -7.87 -19.38 21.87
N ARG A 460 -7.67 -18.23 21.21
CA ARG A 460 -8.71 -17.59 20.38
C ARG A 460 -9.11 -18.44 19.16
N GLY A 461 -10.34 -18.25 18.67
CA GLY A 461 -11.03 -19.15 17.71
C GLY A 461 -10.20 -19.56 16.48
N LEU A 462 -9.59 -18.60 15.77
CA LEU A 462 -8.77 -18.91 14.59
C LEU A 462 -7.58 -19.82 14.90
N TRP A 463 -6.99 -19.69 16.10
CA TRP A 463 -5.88 -20.54 16.52
C TRP A 463 -6.33 -21.94 16.95
N LYS A 464 -7.58 -22.13 17.40
CA LYS A 464 -8.17 -23.46 17.59
C LYS A 464 -8.33 -24.15 16.22
N TYR A 465 -8.91 -23.46 15.24
CA TYR A 465 -9.04 -23.95 13.86
C TYR A 465 -7.67 -24.33 13.24
N LEU A 466 -6.67 -23.44 13.32
CA LEU A 466 -5.32 -23.70 12.78
C LEU A 466 -4.57 -24.87 13.43
N LYS A 467 -4.90 -25.24 14.67
CA LYS A 467 -4.29 -26.39 15.38
C LYS A 467 -4.88 -27.72 14.92
N ASN A 468 -6.18 -27.72 14.64
CA ASN A 468 -6.94 -28.90 14.28
C ASN A 468 -6.94 -29.16 12.77
N LYS A 469 -6.58 -28.15 11.96
CA LYS A 469 -6.52 -28.26 10.51
C LYS A 469 -5.60 -29.42 10.08
N PRO A 470 -6.09 -30.38 9.26
CA PRO A 470 -5.25 -31.45 8.73
C PRO A 470 -4.12 -30.85 7.87
N LYS A 471 -2.90 -31.37 8.06
CA LYS A 471 -1.68 -30.88 7.36
C LYS A 471 -1.60 -31.30 5.88
N GLU A 472 -2.59 -32.03 5.37
CA GLU A 472 -2.57 -32.64 4.04
C GLU A 472 -3.11 -31.70 2.96
N LYS A 473 -2.58 -31.83 1.74
CA LYS A 473 -3.13 -31.17 0.54
C LYS A 473 -4.60 -31.60 0.32
N PRO A 474 -5.43 -30.80 -0.37
CA PRO A 474 -6.78 -31.21 -0.73
C PRO A 474 -6.71 -32.57 -1.45
N LYS A 475 -7.47 -33.57 -0.95
CA LYS A 475 -7.49 -34.93 -1.49
C LYS A 475 -8.06 -34.90 -2.92
N GLU A 476 -7.77 -35.91 -3.74
CA GLU A 476 -8.30 -36.00 -5.12
C GLU A 476 -9.85 -35.86 -5.17
N HIS A 477 -10.53 -36.33 -4.12
CA HIS A 477 -11.96 -36.18 -3.94
C HIS A 477 -12.44 -34.72 -3.82
N SER A 478 -11.68 -33.82 -3.18
CA SER A 478 -12.06 -32.39 -3.05
C SER A 478 -11.91 -31.63 -4.37
N TRP A 479 -10.97 -32.05 -5.24
CA TRP A 479 -10.84 -31.46 -6.57
C TRP A 479 -12.04 -31.81 -7.47
N GLN A 480 -12.58 -33.03 -7.34
CA GLN A 480 -13.81 -33.41 -8.05
C GLN A 480 -15.04 -32.65 -7.53
N GLU A 481 -15.13 -32.39 -6.22
CA GLU A 481 -16.19 -31.56 -5.63
C GLU A 481 -16.13 -30.11 -6.16
N LEU A 482 -14.94 -29.49 -6.16
CA LEU A 482 -14.74 -28.15 -6.73
C LEU A 482 -15.02 -28.09 -8.24
N LYS A 483 -14.71 -29.16 -8.97
CA LYS A 483 -15.03 -29.27 -10.39
C LYS A 483 -16.55 -29.30 -10.65
N LYS A 484 -17.29 -30.08 -9.85
CA LYS A 484 -18.76 -30.12 -9.90
C LYS A 484 -19.37 -28.76 -9.54
N LEU A 485 -18.77 -28.07 -8.57
CA LEU A 485 -19.18 -26.74 -8.12
C LEU A 485 -18.96 -25.67 -9.19
N GLY A 486 -17.78 -25.62 -9.80
CA GLY A 486 -17.39 -24.57 -10.76
C GLY A 486 -18.08 -24.66 -12.12
N LYS A 487 -18.48 -25.86 -12.55
CA LYS A 487 -19.02 -26.08 -13.89
C LYS A 487 -20.32 -25.29 -14.16
N PRO A 488 -21.37 -25.35 -13.32
CA PRO A 488 -22.56 -24.51 -13.50
C PRO A 488 -22.26 -23.01 -13.52
N LEU A 489 -21.31 -22.55 -12.69
CA LEU A 489 -20.92 -21.15 -12.62
C LEU A 489 -20.22 -20.70 -13.93
N VAL A 490 -19.33 -21.50 -14.49
CA VAL A 490 -18.65 -21.17 -15.74
C VAL A 490 -19.57 -21.31 -16.94
N ASP A 491 -20.27 -22.44 -17.07
CA ASP A 491 -21.07 -22.75 -18.26
C ASP A 491 -22.39 -21.97 -18.28
N GLY A 492 -23.09 -21.89 -17.14
CA GLY A 492 -24.38 -21.23 -17.03
C GLY A 492 -24.27 -19.71 -16.90
N PHE A 493 -23.36 -19.23 -16.02
CA PHE A 493 -23.26 -17.81 -15.71
C PHE A 493 -22.21 -17.06 -16.55
N TYR A 494 -20.96 -17.53 -16.55
CA TYR A 494 -19.87 -16.80 -17.21
C TYR A 494 -20.00 -16.80 -18.73
N LYS A 495 -20.21 -17.97 -19.34
CA LYS A 495 -20.44 -18.13 -20.78
C LYS A 495 -21.84 -17.70 -21.20
N GLY A 496 -22.79 -17.66 -20.26
CA GLY A 496 -24.14 -17.15 -20.48
C GLY A 496 -24.13 -15.70 -20.97
N LYS A 497 -25.03 -15.35 -21.90
CA LYS A 497 -25.15 -13.98 -22.39
C LYS A 497 -25.62 -13.08 -21.25
N ALA A 498 -24.91 -11.98 -21.01
CA ALA A 498 -25.36 -10.95 -20.08
C ALA A 498 -26.67 -10.31 -20.59
N PRO A 499 -27.60 -9.92 -19.70
CA PRO A 499 -28.80 -9.18 -20.08
C PRO A 499 -28.38 -7.87 -20.76
N SER A 500 -28.94 -7.57 -21.92
CA SER A 500 -28.60 -6.36 -22.69
C SER A 500 -29.85 -5.75 -23.31
N GLY A 501 -29.80 -4.44 -23.59
CA GLY A 501 -30.94 -3.70 -24.13
C GLY A 501 -31.91 -3.18 -23.06
N VAL A 502 -33.16 -2.94 -23.46
CA VAL A 502 -34.21 -2.36 -22.61
C VAL A 502 -34.56 -3.32 -21.47
N LYS A 503 -34.65 -2.80 -20.24
CA LYS A 503 -35.06 -3.56 -19.05
C LYS A 503 -36.55 -3.95 -19.14
N ASN A 504 -36.84 -5.02 -19.89
CA ASN A 504 -38.17 -5.61 -20.08
C ASN A 504 -38.30 -6.94 -19.32
N LYS A 505 -39.47 -7.61 -19.41
CA LYS A 505 -39.71 -8.88 -18.71
C LYS A 505 -38.71 -9.98 -19.08
N ALA A 506 -38.27 -10.04 -20.34
CA ALA A 506 -37.27 -11.00 -20.80
C ALA A 506 -35.87 -10.70 -20.21
N TRP A 507 -35.49 -9.42 -20.12
CA TRP A 507 -34.28 -8.98 -19.44
C TRP A 507 -34.28 -9.40 -17.97
N LEU A 508 -35.41 -9.20 -17.28
CA LEU A 508 -35.56 -9.56 -15.86
C LEU A 508 -35.43 -11.07 -15.65
N GLN A 509 -36.12 -11.88 -16.46
CA GLN A 509 -36.02 -13.34 -16.40
C GLN A 509 -34.59 -13.83 -16.65
N GLN A 510 -33.88 -13.24 -17.61
CA GLN A 510 -32.49 -13.58 -17.87
C GLN A 510 -31.57 -13.19 -16.70
N SER A 511 -31.83 -12.05 -16.06
CA SER A 511 -31.11 -11.60 -14.87
C SER A 511 -31.32 -12.56 -13.69
N GLN A 512 -32.57 -12.98 -13.45
CA GLN A 512 -32.92 -13.94 -12.39
C GLN A 512 -32.26 -15.30 -12.62
N THR A 513 -32.28 -15.82 -13.85
CA THR A 513 -31.58 -17.08 -14.19
C THR A 513 -30.08 -17.01 -13.92
N LEU A 514 -29.42 -15.91 -14.31
CA LEU A 514 -27.99 -15.73 -14.05
C LEU A 514 -27.69 -15.63 -12.56
N ARG A 515 -28.53 -14.95 -11.79
CA ARG A 515 -28.39 -14.86 -10.34
C ARG A 515 -28.56 -16.21 -9.66
N GLY A 516 -29.50 -17.05 -10.12
CA GLY A 516 -29.70 -18.41 -9.60
C GLY A 516 -28.46 -19.31 -9.72
N PHE A 517 -27.64 -19.14 -10.77
CA PHE A 517 -26.35 -19.85 -10.87
C PHE A 517 -25.33 -19.39 -9.81
N VAL A 518 -25.30 -18.10 -9.51
CA VAL A 518 -24.41 -17.52 -8.49
C VAL A 518 -24.86 -17.99 -7.10
N GLU A 519 -26.16 -17.86 -6.80
CA GLU A 519 -26.75 -18.28 -5.53
C GLU A 519 -26.54 -19.77 -5.27
N GLY A 520 -26.77 -20.61 -6.30
CA GLY A 520 -26.52 -22.05 -6.23
C GLY A 520 -25.05 -22.38 -5.95
N PHE A 521 -24.10 -21.66 -6.57
CA PHE A 521 -22.67 -21.86 -6.32
C PHE A 521 -22.31 -21.56 -4.85
N PHE A 522 -22.69 -20.40 -4.33
CA PHE A 522 -22.34 -20.01 -2.95
C PHE A 522 -23.07 -20.85 -1.89
N LYS A 523 -24.27 -21.37 -2.19
CA LYS A 523 -24.97 -22.32 -1.32
C LYS A 523 -24.26 -23.66 -1.20
N GLU A 524 -23.73 -24.19 -2.30
CA GLU A 524 -22.94 -25.42 -2.24
C GLU A 524 -21.57 -25.20 -1.58
N LEU A 525 -21.00 -24.00 -1.74
CA LEU A 525 -19.78 -23.60 -1.04
C LEU A 525 -19.99 -23.51 0.49
N GLU A 526 -21.15 -23.01 0.93
CA GLU A 526 -21.58 -23.03 2.33
C GLU A 526 -21.58 -24.46 2.90
N ASN A 527 -22.20 -25.40 2.19
CA ASN A 527 -22.25 -26.81 2.59
C ASN A 527 -20.83 -27.39 2.76
N LEU A 528 -19.93 -27.04 1.85
CA LEU A 528 -18.54 -27.49 1.90
C LEU A 528 -17.81 -26.94 3.12
N PHE A 529 -17.93 -25.63 3.40
CA PHE A 529 -17.32 -25.02 4.58
C PHE A 529 -17.89 -25.57 5.87
N ARG A 530 -19.21 -25.73 5.97
CA ARG A 530 -19.87 -26.30 7.14
C ARG A 530 -19.33 -27.69 7.47
N LYS A 531 -19.27 -28.57 6.46
CA LYS A 531 -18.71 -29.93 6.60
C LYS A 531 -17.25 -29.91 7.07
N GLU A 532 -16.44 -28.98 6.57
CA GLU A 532 -15.05 -28.84 7.00
C GLU A 532 -14.94 -28.34 8.45
N LEU A 533 -15.70 -27.30 8.81
CA LEU A 533 -15.65 -26.67 10.13
C LEU A 533 -16.17 -27.59 11.24
N GLU A 534 -17.25 -28.34 10.97
CA GLU A 534 -17.77 -29.37 11.86
C GLU A 534 -16.74 -30.48 12.12
N GLY A 535 -15.91 -30.80 11.12
CA GLY A 535 -14.81 -31.77 11.26
C GLY A 535 -13.62 -31.30 12.09
N ASN A 536 -13.61 -30.04 12.59
CA ASN A 536 -12.51 -29.44 13.34
C ASN A 536 -12.84 -29.18 14.84
N ASP A 537 -13.92 -29.76 15.37
CA ASP A 537 -14.39 -29.60 16.76
C ASP A 537 -14.64 -28.13 17.18
N LEU A 538 -15.14 -27.31 16.25
CA LEU A 538 -15.56 -25.94 16.54
C LEU A 538 -16.97 -25.91 17.14
N GLU A 539 -17.22 -24.93 18.02
CA GLU A 539 -18.55 -24.70 18.60
C GLU A 539 -19.53 -24.24 17.52
N ALA A 540 -20.78 -24.74 17.55
CA ALA A 540 -21.78 -24.44 16.52
C ALA A 540 -22.02 -22.93 16.34
N GLU A 541 -22.03 -22.17 17.42
CA GLU A 541 -22.14 -20.70 17.40
C GLU A 541 -21.00 -20.06 16.60
N THR A 542 -19.75 -20.52 16.79
CA THR A 542 -18.58 -20.04 16.03
C THR A 542 -18.68 -20.38 14.54
N ILE A 543 -19.28 -21.53 14.19
CA ILE A 543 -19.50 -21.93 12.80
C ILE A 543 -20.53 -21.02 12.14
N GLU A 544 -21.65 -20.72 12.82
CA GLU A 544 -22.68 -19.82 12.30
C GLU A 544 -22.19 -18.37 12.18
N GLU A 545 -21.46 -17.87 13.18
CA GLU A 545 -20.82 -16.54 13.10
C GLU A 545 -19.90 -16.45 11.88
N PHE A 546 -19.10 -17.49 11.62
CA PHE A 546 -18.20 -17.55 10.48
C PHE A 546 -18.95 -17.56 9.14
N LEU A 547 -19.94 -18.45 9.01
CA LEU A 547 -20.73 -18.56 7.78
C LEU A 547 -21.53 -17.27 7.50
N GLY A 548 -22.01 -16.59 8.55
CA GLY A 548 -22.67 -15.29 8.45
C GLY A 548 -21.76 -14.14 7.99
N GLU A 549 -20.44 -14.22 8.21
CA GLU A 549 -19.48 -13.24 7.66
C GLU A 549 -19.19 -13.51 6.17
N VAL A 550 -19.12 -14.78 5.74
CA VAL A 550 -18.70 -15.17 4.38
C VAL A 550 -19.86 -15.18 3.37
N LEU A 551 -21.08 -15.50 3.80
CA LEU A 551 -22.23 -15.74 2.92
C LEU A 551 -23.21 -14.57 2.96
N VAL A 552 -22.78 -13.45 2.38
CA VAL A 552 -23.55 -12.21 2.27
C VAL A 552 -24.90 -12.43 1.59
N GLN A 553 -25.01 -13.38 0.65
CA GLN A 553 -26.26 -13.64 -0.07
C GLN A 553 -27.44 -14.05 0.83
N ASN A 554 -27.16 -14.57 2.03
CA ASN A 554 -28.19 -14.98 2.99
C ASN A 554 -28.64 -13.82 3.90
N LYS A 555 -28.04 -12.63 3.77
CA LYS A 555 -28.36 -11.47 4.60
C LYS A 555 -29.65 -10.77 4.13
N PRO A 556 -30.56 -10.39 5.03
CA PRO A 556 -31.82 -9.71 4.68
C PRO A 556 -31.62 -8.46 3.83
N GLU A 557 -30.58 -7.67 4.11
CA GLU A 557 -30.33 -6.41 3.41
C GLU A 557 -30.05 -6.62 1.92
N TYR A 558 -29.40 -7.74 1.56
CA TYR A 558 -29.13 -8.09 0.16
C TYR A 558 -30.40 -8.55 -0.56
N LEU A 559 -31.19 -9.41 0.08
CA LEU A 559 -32.45 -9.91 -0.46
C LEU A 559 -33.46 -8.76 -0.68
N GLU A 560 -33.51 -7.81 0.26
CA GLU A 560 -34.33 -6.60 0.14
C GLU A 560 -33.84 -5.65 -0.95
N ALA A 561 -32.52 -5.51 -1.13
CA ALA A 561 -31.96 -4.70 -2.22
C ALA A 561 -32.30 -5.28 -3.60
N ILE A 562 -32.22 -6.61 -3.74
CA ILE A 562 -32.68 -7.32 -4.92
C ILE A 562 -34.16 -7.08 -5.18
N ALA A 563 -34.99 -7.31 -4.17
CA ALA A 563 -36.44 -7.17 -4.30
C ALA A 563 -36.81 -5.75 -4.75
N ARG A 564 -36.18 -4.72 -4.16
CA ARG A 564 -36.38 -3.32 -4.57
C ARG A 564 -35.94 -3.05 -6.01
N GLU A 565 -34.78 -3.56 -6.43
CA GLU A 565 -34.35 -3.38 -7.83
C GLU A 565 -35.34 -4.03 -8.81
N GLU A 566 -35.78 -5.25 -8.49
CA GLU A 566 -36.76 -5.96 -9.31
C GLU A 566 -38.11 -5.25 -9.34
N GLU A 567 -38.59 -4.76 -8.20
CA GLU A 567 -39.81 -3.94 -8.09
C GLU A 567 -39.70 -2.63 -8.89
N GLU A 568 -38.57 -1.92 -8.81
CA GLU A 568 -38.35 -0.70 -9.60
C GLU A 568 -38.35 -0.98 -11.11
N ILE A 569 -37.74 -2.09 -11.52
CA ILE A 569 -37.73 -2.52 -12.93
C ILE A 569 -39.14 -2.87 -13.37
N MET A 570 -39.87 -3.64 -12.57
CA MET A 570 -41.26 -4.00 -12.84
C MET A 570 -42.16 -2.77 -12.88
N ALA A 571 -42.00 -1.81 -11.97
CA ALA A 571 -42.74 -0.55 -11.97
C ALA A 571 -42.45 0.29 -13.23
N LYS A 572 -41.19 0.32 -13.71
CA LYS A 572 -40.82 0.97 -14.97
C LYS A 572 -41.44 0.27 -16.18
N ILE A 573 -41.49 -1.07 -16.19
CA ILE A 573 -42.16 -1.87 -17.23
C ILE A 573 -43.66 -1.57 -17.24
N THR A 574 -44.34 -1.67 -16.09
CA THR A 574 -45.79 -1.41 -15.98
C THR A 574 -46.15 0.04 -16.32
N LYS A 575 -45.29 1.01 -16.00
CA LYS A 575 -45.48 2.42 -16.38
C LYS A 575 -45.31 2.64 -17.89
N ALA A 576 -44.44 1.87 -18.55
CA ALA A 576 -44.27 1.90 -20.01
C ALA A 576 -45.39 1.15 -20.76
N GLU A 577 -46.05 0.19 -20.10
CA GLU A 577 -47.17 -0.61 -20.66
C GLU A 577 -48.56 0.05 -20.49
N LYS A 578 -48.68 1.17 -19.77
CA LYS A 578 -49.94 1.92 -19.70
C LYS A 578 -50.23 2.59 -21.06
N PRO A 579 -51.35 2.27 -21.74
CA PRO A 579 -51.74 2.97 -22.96
C PRO A 579 -52.08 4.43 -22.65
N ALA A 580 -51.75 5.33 -23.58
CA ALA A 580 -52.28 6.70 -23.57
C ALA A 580 -53.82 6.63 -23.58
N PRO A 581 -54.54 7.51 -22.86
CA PRO A 581 -55.99 7.48 -22.86
C PRO A 581 -56.52 7.69 -24.28
N ASP A 582 -57.36 6.76 -24.74
CA ASP A 582 -58.02 6.77 -26.05
C ASP A 582 -58.80 8.08 -26.26
N THR A 583 -58.26 8.98 -27.08
CA THR A 583 -59.09 9.98 -27.76
C THR A 583 -59.83 9.29 -28.90
N PHE A 584 -61.04 8.84 -28.59
CA PHE A 584 -62.04 8.37 -29.54
C PHE A 584 -62.37 9.51 -30.53
N LEU A 585 -61.94 9.38 -31.79
CA LEU A 585 -62.46 10.19 -32.90
C LEU A 585 -63.25 9.28 -33.82
N ASP A 586 -64.57 9.47 -33.75
CA ASP A 586 -65.59 8.96 -34.64
C ASP A 586 -65.23 9.28 -36.10
N ARG A 587 -65.32 8.26 -36.97
CA ARG A 587 -65.00 8.38 -38.39
C ARG A 587 -66.12 7.70 -39.17
N SER A 588 -67.04 8.50 -39.72
CA SER A 588 -67.96 8.05 -40.76
C SER A 588 -68.50 9.20 -41.63
N ARG A 589 -68.31 9.02 -42.96
CA ARG A 589 -68.91 9.72 -44.13
C ARG A 589 -68.44 11.16 -44.42
N ALA A 590 -68.20 11.60 -45.66
CA ALA A 590 -68.37 11.01 -46.99
C ALA A 590 -67.41 11.66 -48.01
N THR A 591 -67.28 10.97 -49.14
CA THR A 591 -66.64 11.26 -50.42
C THR A 591 -66.81 12.67 -51.00
N GLU A 592 -65.72 13.20 -51.58
CA GLU A 592 -65.56 14.02 -52.81
C GLU A 592 -64.13 14.61 -52.72
N GLY A 593 -63.23 14.67 -53.70
CA GLY A 593 -63.18 14.37 -55.12
C GLY A 593 -62.00 15.19 -55.69
N PHE A 594 -61.13 14.52 -56.47
CA PHE A 594 -60.27 15.07 -57.54
C PHE A 594 -59.00 15.94 -57.30
N ILE A 595 -57.85 15.30 -57.60
CA ILE A 595 -56.70 15.68 -58.47
C ILE A 595 -55.96 17.05 -58.32
N ARG A 596 -54.66 17.01 -57.95
CA ARG A 596 -53.43 17.42 -58.73
C ARG A 596 -52.24 17.52 -57.76
N ALA A 597 -51.20 16.69 -57.89
CA ALA A 597 -50.05 16.78 -58.80
C ALA A 597 -49.05 17.92 -58.45
N ASP A 598 -47.84 17.46 -58.11
CA ASP A 598 -46.53 18.02 -58.45
C ASP A 598 -45.75 18.97 -57.51
N LEU A 599 -44.53 18.48 -57.25
CA LEU A 599 -43.22 19.14 -57.38
C LEU A 599 -42.72 20.12 -56.30
N VAL A 600 -41.71 19.62 -55.56
CA VAL A 600 -40.30 20.10 -55.53
C VAL A 600 -39.91 21.35 -54.71
N GLU A 601 -38.76 21.17 -54.04
CA GLU A 601 -37.76 22.11 -53.50
C GLU A 601 -38.13 22.99 -52.30
N THR A 602 -37.57 22.72 -51.12
CA THR A 602 -36.27 23.22 -50.60
C THR A 602 -36.10 24.74 -50.65
N SER A 603 -35.94 25.39 -49.49
CA SER A 603 -34.67 26.03 -49.06
C SER A 603 -34.86 27.10 -47.98
N HIS A 604 -33.90 27.08 -47.05
CA HIS A 604 -33.22 28.22 -46.41
C HIS A 604 -33.92 29.20 -45.43
N ARG A 605 -33.51 29.05 -44.16
CA ARG A 605 -32.82 30.01 -43.25
C ARG A 605 -32.98 31.54 -43.41
N GLU A 606 -33.21 32.11 -42.22
CA GLU A 606 -32.54 33.26 -41.55
C GLU A 606 -33.25 34.64 -41.44
N LYS A 607 -33.55 34.97 -40.17
CA LYS A 607 -33.21 36.18 -39.37
C LYS A 607 -34.10 37.46 -39.39
N VAL A 608 -34.48 37.84 -38.14
CA VAL A 608 -34.29 39.16 -37.46
C VAL A 608 -35.31 40.27 -37.87
N LYS A 609 -35.95 41.11 -37.02
CA LYS A 609 -35.67 41.73 -35.69
C LYS A 609 -36.95 42.45 -35.15
N THR A 610 -37.06 42.63 -33.81
CA THR A 610 -37.55 43.80 -32.99
C THR A 610 -38.83 44.57 -33.38
N ARG A 611 -39.74 45.08 -32.52
CA ARG A 611 -39.90 45.49 -31.09
C ARG A 611 -41.37 46.05 -30.97
N PRO A 612 -41.81 46.81 -29.95
CA PRO A 612 -41.91 46.64 -28.48
C PRO A 612 -43.37 46.90 -27.96
N ASP A 613 -43.66 46.69 -26.67
CA ASP A 613 -43.97 47.77 -25.71
C ASP A 613 -44.53 47.31 -24.34
N ASN A 614 -44.14 48.10 -23.35
CA ASN A 614 -44.42 48.02 -21.91
C ASN A 614 -45.88 48.32 -21.54
N SER A 615 -46.35 47.76 -20.42
CA SER A 615 -46.88 48.58 -19.32
C SER A 615 -47.08 47.77 -18.04
N SER A 616 -46.58 48.36 -16.95
CA SER A 616 -46.72 48.00 -15.55
C SER A 616 -48.09 48.40 -15.00
N SER A 617 -48.68 47.60 -14.09
CA SER A 617 -49.45 48.15 -12.97
C SER A 617 -49.51 47.18 -11.79
N SER A 618 -49.25 47.74 -10.61
CA SER A 618 -49.43 47.19 -9.28
C SER A 618 -50.90 47.23 -8.86
N SER A 619 -51.36 46.27 -8.05
CA SER A 619 -52.48 46.45 -7.10
C SER A 619 -52.42 45.38 -6.00
N GLN A 620 -52.60 45.82 -4.76
CA GLN A 620 -52.55 45.07 -3.50
C GLN A 620 -53.92 44.46 -3.11
N SER A 621 -53.84 43.47 -2.21
CA SER A 621 -54.77 43.02 -1.14
C SER A 621 -56.16 42.49 -1.52
N VAL A 622 -56.55 41.31 -1.00
CA VAL A 622 -57.40 41.13 0.21
C VAL A 622 -57.18 39.72 0.80
N ASP A 623 -57.14 39.65 2.14
CA ASP A 623 -57.14 38.45 2.99
C ASP A 623 -58.37 37.56 2.84
N ASP A 624 -58.20 36.24 3.01
CA ASP A 624 -59.22 35.37 3.62
C ASP A 624 -58.51 34.22 4.39
N PRO A 625 -58.97 33.85 5.61
CA PRO A 625 -58.21 33.06 6.56
C PRO A 625 -58.56 31.55 6.57
N GLU A 626 -57.63 30.78 7.15
CA GLU A 626 -57.79 29.44 7.73
C GLU A 626 -58.07 28.24 6.80
N SER A 627 -56.99 27.49 6.51
CA SER A 627 -57.05 26.02 6.63
C SER A 627 -55.74 25.48 7.22
N PRO A 628 -55.77 24.48 8.13
CA PRO A 628 -54.65 24.15 9.00
C PRO A 628 -53.65 23.16 8.39
N ASP A 629 -52.38 23.41 8.72
CA ASP A 629 -51.18 22.57 8.73
C ASP A 629 -51.24 21.16 8.11
N ILE A 630 -50.58 21.02 6.96
CA ILE A 630 -49.82 19.81 6.65
C ILE A 630 -48.35 20.18 6.85
N ALA A 631 -47.74 19.60 7.89
CA ALA A 631 -46.32 19.70 8.18
C ALA A 631 -45.50 19.44 6.91
N THR A 632 -45.01 20.53 6.31
CA THR A 632 -44.01 20.43 5.26
C THR A 632 -42.74 20.00 5.97
N LEU A 633 -42.32 18.77 5.75
CA LEU A 633 -40.98 18.31 6.12
C LEU A 633 -39.99 19.26 5.44
N SER A 634 -39.53 20.25 6.21
CA SER A 634 -38.45 21.14 5.82
C SER A 634 -37.20 20.28 5.72
N ILE A 635 -36.88 19.83 4.50
CA ILE A 635 -35.63 19.15 4.19
C ILE A 635 -34.53 20.18 4.48
N GLU A 636 -33.80 20.00 5.58
CA GLU A 636 -32.56 20.75 5.78
C GLU A 636 -31.67 20.57 4.55
N PRO A 637 -31.11 21.66 3.97
CA PRO A 637 -30.32 21.55 2.76
C PRO A 637 -29.09 20.71 3.04
N VAL A 638 -29.03 19.53 2.42
CA VAL A 638 -27.84 18.67 2.43
C VAL A 638 -26.65 19.51 1.98
N THR A 639 -25.68 19.72 2.87
CA THR A 639 -24.47 20.50 2.59
C THR A 639 -23.67 19.79 1.51
N ARG A 640 -23.78 20.24 0.25
CA ARG A 640 -23.07 19.62 -0.88
C ARG A 640 -21.57 19.95 -0.82
N LEU A 641 -20.74 18.96 -1.09
CA LEU A 641 -19.29 19.13 -1.27
C LEU A 641 -19.01 19.92 -2.54
N ARG A 642 -18.40 21.10 -2.41
CA ARG A 642 -17.93 21.91 -3.54
C ARG A 642 -16.66 21.29 -4.11
N VAL A 643 -16.69 20.95 -5.39
CA VAL A 643 -15.61 20.28 -6.10
C VAL A 643 -15.44 20.86 -7.51
N SER A 644 -14.29 20.62 -8.13
CA SER A 644 -14.06 21.09 -9.49
C SER A 644 -15.04 20.46 -10.51
N PRO A 645 -15.29 21.14 -11.66
CA PRO A 645 -16.09 20.56 -12.74
C PRO A 645 -15.56 19.23 -13.28
N ARG A 646 -14.24 19.01 -13.20
CA ARG A 646 -13.59 17.75 -13.56
C ARG A 646 -14.03 16.62 -12.63
N THR A 647 -13.98 16.86 -11.33
CA THR A 647 -14.43 15.92 -10.29
C THR A 647 -15.91 15.61 -10.44
N LEU A 648 -16.75 16.63 -10.70
CA LEU A 648 -18.18 16.42 -10.93
C LEU A 648 -18.45 15.52 -12.15
N GLY A 649 -17.65 15.67 -13.21
CA GLY A 649 -17.72 14.79 -14.39
C GLY A 649 -17.40 13.32 -14.07
N VAL A 650 -16.49 13.04 -13.13
CA VAL A 650 -16.19 11.68 -12.66
C VAL A 650 -17.30 11.16 -11.73
N VAL A 651 -17.81 12.00 -10.82
CA VAL A 651 -18.94 11.67 -9.94
C VAL A 651 -20.18 11.26 -10.74
N HIS A 652 -20.50 11.97 -11.83
CA HIS A 652 -21.61 11.59 -12.71
C HIS A 652 -21.42 10.23 -13.38
N LEU A 653 -20.19 9.85 -13.72
CA LEU A 653 -19.87 8.51 -14.25
C LEU A 653 -19.91 7.44 -13.17
N MET A 654 -19.59 7.80 -11.93
CA MET A 654 -19.63 6.92 -10.77
C MET A 654 -21.05 6.63 -10.30
N TYR A 655 -21.94 7.64 -10.41
CA TYR A 655 -23.36 7.57 -10.08
C TYR A 655 -24.20 7.94 -11.33
N PRO A 656 -24.31 7.03 -12.32
CA PRO A 656 -24.94 7.33 -13.60
C PRO A 656 -26.45 7.53 -13.48
N ASP A 657 -26.98 8.45 -14.29
CA ASP A 657 -28.41 8.59 -14.59
C ASP A 657 -28.73 8.00 -15.97
N ALA A 658 -29.98 8.12 -16.44
CA ALA A 658 -30.40 7.62 -17.74
C ALA A 658 -29.67 8.25 -18.94
N GLN A 659 -29.06 9.43 -18.77
CA GLN A 659 -28.36 10.17 -19.84
C GLN A 659 -26.84 9.94 -19.80
N THR A 660 -26.33 9.38 -18.70
CA THR A 660 -24.91 9.18 -18.49
C THR A 660 -24.40 8.05 -19.37
N LYS A 661 -23.52 8.38 -20.33
CA LYS A 661 -22.88 7.36 -21.17
C LYS A 661 -21.70 6.73 -20.44
N PRO A 662 -21.66 5.40 -20.26
CA PRO A 662 -20.54 4.75 -19.59
C PRO A 662 -19.25 4.90 -20.41
N ARG A 663 -18.16 5.24 -19.73
CA ARG A 663 -16.81 5.31 -20.32
C ARG A 663 -15.75 5.03 -19.27
N ASN A 664 -14.57 4.62 -19.73
CA ASN A 664 -13.41 4.41 -18.86
C ASN A 664 -12.88 5.75 -18.36
N ILE A 665 -12.34 5.75 -17.14
CA ILE A 665 -11.55 6.87 -16.59
C ILE A 665 -10.13 6.40 -16.25
N THR A 666 -9.21 7.35 -16.04
CA THR A 666 -7.86 7.01 -15.56
C THR A 666 -7.86 6.83 -14.04
N TRP A 667 -6.91 6.05 -13.53
CA TRP A 667 -6.69 5.95 -12.08
C TRP A 667 -6.40 7.33 -11.46
N ASP A 668 -5.61 8.17 -12.14
CA ASP A 668 -5.25 9.50 -11.65
C ASP A 668 -6.46 10.44 -11.58
N ASP A 669 -7.41 10.34 -12.52
CA ASP A 669 -8.67 11.09 -12.44
C ASP A 669 -9.47 10.70 -11.19
N PHE A 670 -9.50 9.40 -10.85
CA PHE A 670 -10.17 8.90 -9.66
C PHE A 670 -9.48 9.38 -8.38
N VAL A 671 -8.15 9.24 -8.28
CA VAL A 671 -7.37 9.76 -7.14
C VAL A 671 -7.59 11.26 -6.97
N TYR A 672 -7.55 12.02 -8.06
CA TYR A 672 -7.81 13.46 -8.04
C TYR A 672 -9.22 13.76 -7.53
N THR A 673 -10.24 13.03 -8.00
CA THR A 673 -11.64 13.18 -7.59
C THR A 673 -11.79 13.02 -6.07
N LEU A 674 -11.18 11.98 -5.48
CA LEU A 674 -11.26 11.77 -4.03
C LEU A 674 -10.48 12.84 -3.26
N CYS A 675 -9.31 13.25 -3.74
CA CYS A 675 -8.52 14.31 -3.10
C CYS A 675 -9.24 15.67 -3.13
N ASP A 676 -9.86 16.02 -4.25
CA ASP A 676 -10.66 17.24 -4.42
C ASP A 676 -11.90 17.23 -3.50
N ALA A 677 -12.42 16.04 -3.20
CA ALA A 677 -13.50 15.82 -2.23
C ALA A 677 -13.04 15.74 -0.75
N GLY A 678 -11.77 16.03 -0.46
CA GLY A 678 -11.24 16.16 0.91
C GLY A 678 -10.53 14.94 1.49
N PHE A 679 -10.25 13.91 0.67
CA PHE A 679 -9.39 12.80 1.07
C PHE A 679 -7.89 13.11 0.88
N VAL A 680 -7.07 12.39 1.62
CA VAL A 680 -5.62 12.32 1.41
C VAL A 680 -5.29 10.90 0.98
N ALA A 681 -4.71 10.78 -0.22
CA ALA A 681 -4.25 9.49 -0.75
C ALA A 681 -2.83 9.17 -0.26
N SER A 682 -2.58 7.89 0.05
CA SER A 682 -1.25 7.34 0.34
C SER A 682 -1.14 5.91 -0.18
N ASN A 683 0.01 5.55 -0.76
CA ASN A 683 0.31 4.16 -1.12
C ASN A 683 0.37 3.31 0.16
N ASN A 684 -0.28 2.14 0.14
CA ASN A 684 -0.35 1.21 1.27
C ASN A 684 0.14 -0.21 0.89
N GLY A 685 1.12 -0.28 -0.01
CA GLY A 685 1.78 -1.50 -0.51
C GLY A 685 1.10 -2.09 -1.74
N GLY A 686 1.89 -2.66 -2.66
CA GLY A 686 1.38 -3.28 -3.88
C GLY A 686 0.44 -2.36 -4.66
N SER A 687 -0.77 -2.83 -4.97
CA SER A 687 -1.79 -2.01 -5.65
C SER A 687 -2.64 -1.17 -4.70
N ALA A 688 -2.56 -1.34 -3.37
CA ALA A 688 -3.45 -0.66 -2.44
C ALA A 688 -3.13 0.82 -2.30
N VAL A 689 -4.14 1.67 -2.47
CA VAL A 689 -4.10 3.09 -2.15
C VAL A 689 -5.15 3.38 -1.09
N ARG A 690 -4.68 3.89 0.05
CA ARG A 690 -5.50 4.29 1.18
C ARG A 690 -5.89 5.75 1.03
N PHE A 691 -7.17 6.04 1.17
CA PHE A 691 -7.75 7.38 1.19
C PHE A 691 -8.30 7.65 2.58
N GLU A 692 -7.76 8.66 3.26
CA GLU A 692 -8.17 9.05 4.62
C GLU A 692 -8.72 10.47 4.62
N ARG A 693 -9.81 10.75 5.36
CA ARG A 693 -10.35 12.12 5.44
C ARG A 693 -9.35 13.03 6.16
N GLY A 694 -9.07 14.20 5.56
CA GLY A 694 -8.22 15.21 6.21
C GLY A 694 -8.80 15.64 7.57
N SER A 695 -7.94 16.01 8.51
CA SER A 695 -8.25 16.34 9.92
C SER A 695 -9.12 17.60 10.15
N GLY A 696 -9.89 18.05 9.15
CA GLY A 696 -10.60 19.32 9.13
C GLY A 696 -12.13 19.24 9.12
N GLY A 697 -12.76 18.19 9.65
CA GLY A 697 -14.23 18.09 9.72
C GLY A 697 -14.72 17.58 11.08
N ASP A 698 -15.62 18.33 11.71
CA ASP A 698 -16.24 18.15 13.05
C ASP A 698 -17.15 16.91 13.22
N GLY A 699 -16.90 15.82 12.48
CA GLY A 699 -17.59 14.55 12.68
C GLY A 699 -16.60 13.49 13.17
N GLY A 700 -16.78 12.99 14.39
CA GLY A 700 -15.87 12.07 15.12
C GLY A 700 -15.60 10.68 14.50
N GLY A 701 -15.65 10.52 13.18
CA GLY A 701 -15.20 9.32 12.48
C GLY A 701 -14.04 9.63 11.54
N LYS A 702 -12.81 9.23 11.93
CA LYS A 702 -11.66 9.11 11.01
C LYS A 702 -11.95 7.98 10.01
N GLY A 703 -12.71 8.27 8.97
CA GLY A 703 -13.02 7.30 7.92
C GLY A 703 -11.85 7.14 6.95
N ALA A 704 -11.43 5.91 6.70
CA ALA A 704 -10.44 5.57 5.67
C ALA A 704 -10.97 4.43 4.79
N ILE A 705 -10.61 4.45 3.51
CA ILE A 705 -11.01 3.42 2.54
C ILE A 705 -9.82 3.04 1.66
N ILE A 706 -9.72 1.77 1.28
CA ILE A 706 -8.69 1.26 0.38
C ILE A 706 -9.31 0.89 -0.98
N PHE A 707 -8.68 1.36 -2.04
CA PHE A 707 -8.93 0.93 -3.41
C PHE A 707 -7.64 0.44 -4.06
N HIS A 708 -7.74 -0.64 -4.84
CA HIS A 708 -6.62 -1.17 -5.59
C HIS A 708 -6.46 -0.46 -6.94
N LYS A 709 -5.26 0.06 -7.18
CA LYS A 709 -4.82 0.64 -8.45
C LYS A 709 -4.93 -0.41 -9.56
N PRO A 710 -5.67 -0.15 -10.66
CA PRO A 710 -5.81 -1.09 -11.75
C PRO A 710 -4.46 -1.47 -12.35
N HIS A 711 -4.27 -2.76 -12.65
CA HIS A 711 -3.02 -3.29 -13.17
C HIS A 711 -3.27 -4.27 -14.32
N PRO A 712 -2.43 -4.33 -15.38
CA PRO A 712 -1.24 -3.50 -15.65
C PRO A 712 -1.56 -2.16 -16.33
N VAL A 713 -2.84 -1.87 -16.60
CA VAL A 713 -3.28 -0.63 -17.25
C VAL A 713 -4.03 0.21 -16.24
N LEU A 714 -3.60 1.46 -16.05
CA LEU A 714 -4.17 2.43 -15.09
C LEU A 714 -5.52 3.01 -15.54
N LYS A 715 -6.46 2.12 -15.93
CA LYS A 715 -7.80 2.47 -16.39
C LYS A 715 -8.84 1.77 -15.52
N ILE A 716 -9.81 2.54 -15.06
CA ILE A 716 -10.99 2.07 -14.35
C ILE A 716 -12.11 1.95 -15.38
N ASP A 717 -12.63 0.74 -15.54
CA ASP A 717 -13.81 0.49 -16.38
C ASP A 717 -15.12 0.81 -15.62
N PRO A 718 -16.27 0.95 -16.30
CA PRO A 718 -17.53 1.32 -15.64
C PRO A 718 -17.98 0.37 -14.54
N VAL A 719 -17.70 -0.94 -14.65
CA VAL A 719 -18.07 -1.93 -13.62
C VAL A 719 -17.27 -1.65 -12.34
N MET A 720 -15.97 -1.45 -12.49
CA MET A 720 -15.09 -1.10 -11.38
C MET A 720 -15.48 0.24 -10.75
N LEU A 721 -15.76 1.26 -11.57
CA LEU A 721 -16.12 2.60 -11.10
C LEU A 721 -17.42 2.58 -10.29
N HIS A 722 -18.44 1.86 -10.75
CA HIS A 722 -19.69 1.71 -10.00
C HIS A 722 -19.49 0.94 -8.69
N GLY A 723 -18.68 -0.13 -8.69
CA GLY A 723 -18.33 -0.85 -7.46
C GLY A 723 -17.63 0.06 -6.45
N MET A 724 -16.67 0.86 -6.90
CA MET A 724 -16.02 1.88 -6.06
C MET A 724 -17.03 2.92 -5.54
N GLY A 725 -17.97 3.35 -6.39
CA GLY A 725 -19.07 4.24 -6.01
C GLY A 725 -19.98 3.67 -4.92
N ARG A 726 -20.39 2.39 -5.03
CA ARG A 726 -21.19 1.71 -4.00
C ARG A 726 -20.47 1.65 -2.67
N ARG A 727 -19.17 1.35 -2.66
CA ARG A 727 -18.36 1.37 -1.44
C ARG A 727 -18.30 2.77 -0.83
N LEU A 728 -18.15 3.82 -1.64
CA LEU A 728 -18.20 5.21 -1.17
C LEU A 728 -19.59 5.60 -0.62
N THR A 729 -20.67 5.09 -1.22
CA THR A 729 -22.03 5.26 -0.67
C THR A 729 -22.19 4.58 0.68
N LYS A 730 -21.76 3.32 0.80
CA LYS A 730 -21.83 2.54 2.04
C LYS A 730 -21.09 3.21 3.19
N TRP A 731 -19.85 3.64 2.95
CA TRP A 731 -18.95 4.11 4.01
C TRP A 731 -19.06 5.62 4.29
N PHE A 732 -19.44 6.42 3.29
CA PHE A 732 -19.44 7.88 3.40
C PHE A 732 -20.76 8.55 3.01
N GLY A 733 -21.80 7.78 2.66
CA GLY A 733 -23.10 8.31 2.25
C GLY A 733 -23.04 9.07 0.92
N TRP A 734 -21.99 8.88 0.11
CA TRP A 734 -21.84 9.57 -1.15
C TRP A 734 -22.90 9.15 -2.16
N THR A 735 -23.52 10.14 -2.79
CA THR A 735 -24.48 10.00 -3.87
C THR A 735 -24.17 11.03 -4.95
N ARG A 736 -24.88 10.97 -6.07
CA ARG A 736 -24.78 11.98 -7.13
C ARG A 736 -25.05 13.40 -6.61
N ASP A 737 -26.01 13.55 -5.70
CA ASP A 737 -26.45 14.85 -5.17
C ASP A 737 -25.58 15.37 -4.02
N SER A 738 -24.62 14.57 -3.54
CA SER A 738 -23.67 14.97 -2.51
C SER A 738 -22.67 16.03 -2.99
N PHE A 739 -22.58 16.29 -4.30
CA PHE A 739 -21.56 17.14 -4.92
C PHE A 739 -22.15 18.33 -5.68
N ALA A 740 -21.42 19.45 -5.69
CA ALA A 740 -21.72 20.63 -6.49
C ALA A 740 -20.43 21.24 -7.06
N ALA A 741 -20.54 21.86 -8.24
CA ALA A 741 -19.44 22.60 -8.87
C ALA A 741 -19.11 23.91 -8.14
#